data_AF-A0A428UNQ5-F1
#
_entry.id   AF-A0A428UNQ5-F1
#
_cell.length_a   1.000
_cell.length_b   1.000
_cell.length_c   1.000
_cell.angle_alpha   90.00
_cell.angle_beta   90.00
_cell.angle_gamma   90.00
#
_symmetry.space_group_name_H-M   'P 1'
#
loop_
_entity.id
_entity.type
_entity.pdbx_description
1 polymer ?
#
loop_
_entity_poly.entity_id
_entity_poly.type
_entity_poly.pdbx_seq_one_letter_code
_entity_poly.pdbx_strand_id
1 'polypeptide(L)'
;MAEVLGIVAGAAQLLDLSTRVLVASSSLYGKLKNIPNEIETLKKNTELFIDLLWMISSDFDGPINSHVHSLHVTHRITSILHDAKQESEELALLLEALSSKNSSSARRKWSAVVSATKEKDIAERIQMVVGIQLGGWTLSMVGRLSPHNMVDRKKSPAFIALDEAVRDLQPQGQQEAKALFNTLLQKLREAFESGMASPSDHTTSNFYALHHFAELATLVADSHEHLSHVINDIVELLVAGNADIPNRDPVCTPLYLMLVHLDDTVRIKNNKLDTILINNGCITSHSVQDEAGDPRFVAMFRKNPSLLEGHDQYLAHVAVIQRSETELGRLLRQNKIDLWTQIPSVLSLAVGWTTGLQLLLDAGANPDDAILTAICEDHLPSIELLVDNGCSLFDLDHYSFFAPGNSKVDALFFAASLPASSDVVCLLVQKLVERRLQLLQLATKELPETCLKKLGLHKQQHVQPSPDYNALEVFRQLEAHKVQVPMALWPGSLTTLYHHPGMTDPLAERLYDAGFSSVDELDEKGDSPLINAILHCTSWESIRLHQWYLRNGPRLPRSLAYVDFLDQAKKFTHLISECIWISKGSKLCGPLYIFQQVHPEGVEQRDSCSCWCSTSGCTPVGIVLRQKPLTPFVFTHRQRWLVNLARYSSLGLSLDKDTFADICRLEVFDRLGMAHTCSHQPHDSDGSEDAYCSGTGCGYDNSEREEVNEEDHHLKQALDSYLELYLRLLHIHADHFESFWIAWWVALENFLPFEVDDKWKGPYRPLQLDGVCDPQSYDKAESHGGYNANVEAITAFLADCIPQLTSETRAKFFDQFKLTEYEHMYYYLVAERDRWINDLGGDEDD
;
A
#
# COMPACT_ATOMS: atom_id res chain seq x y z
N MET A 1 -30.04 -38.32 -5.51
CA MET A 1 -29.41 -37.01 -5.18
C MET A 1 -30.03 -35.86 -5.95
N ALA A 2 -30.19 -35.95 -7.28
CA ALA A 2 -30.86 -34.89 -8.07
C ALA A 2 -32.29 -34.55 -7.60
N GLU A 3 -33.09 -35.55 -7.20
CA GLU A 3 -34.45 -35.34 -6.67
C GLU A 3 -34.44 -34.68 -5.27
N VAL A 4 -33.48 -35.03 -4.42
CA VAL A 4 -33.30 -34.42 -3.09
C VAL A 4 -32.86 -32.95 -3.23
N LEU A 5 -31.97 -32.67 -4.18
CA LEU A 5 -31.58 -31.30 -4.53
C LEU A 5 -32.76 -30.51 -5.11
N GLY A 6 -33.63 -31.13 -5.90
CA GLY A 6 -34.85 -30.51 -6.41
C GLY A 6 -35.85 -30.14 -5.30
N ILE A 7 -36.04 -31.02 -4.31
CA ILE A 7 -36.92 -30.76 -3.16
C ILE A 7 -36.34 -29.66 -2.25
N VAL A 8 -35.03 -29.66 -2.01
CA VAL A 8 -34.36 -28.63 -1.21
C VAL A 8 -34.39 -27.28 -1.92
N ALA A 9 -34.19 -27.25 -3.24
CA ALA A 9 -34.32 -26.04 -4.04
C ALA A 9 -35.76 -25.49 -4.04
N GLY A 10 -36.77 -26.36 -4.16
CA GLY A 10 -38.18 -25.98 -4.07
C GLY A 10 -38.56 -25.42 -2.69
N ALA A 11 -38.07 -26.04 -1.62
CA ALA A 11 -38.29 -25.56 -0.25
C ALA A 11 -37.60 -24.20 0.01
N ALA A 12 -36.38 -24.02 -0.51
CA ALA A 12 -35.66 -22.75 -0.40
C ALA A 12 -36.35 -21.61 -1.17
N GLN A 13 -36.88 -21.91 -2.37
CA GLN A 13 -37.66 -20.95 -3.16
C GLN A 13 -38.97 -20.58 -2.46
N LEU A 14 -39.65 -21.54 -1.83
CA LEU A 14 -40.87 -21.30 -1.06
C LEU A 14 -40.61 -20.42 0.17
N LEU A 15 -39.47 -20.63 0.85
CA LEU A 15 -39.02 -19.83 1.99
C LEU A 15 -38.65 -18.39 1.60
N ASP A 16 -37.92 -18.21 0.48
CA ASP A 16 -37.62 -16.87 -0.05
C ASP A 16 -38.90 -16.12 -0.42
N LEU A 17 -39.83 -16.79 -1.11
CA LEU A 17 -41.10 -16.18 -1.50
C LEU A 17 -41.96 -15.81 -0.27
N SER A 18 -42.05 -16.69 0.72
CA SER A 18 -42.79 -16.43 1.98
C SER A 18 -42.19 -15.26 2.74
N THR A 19 -40.86 -15.14 2.75
CA THR A 19 -40.15 -14.02 3.38
C THR A 19 -40.43 -12.71 2.65
N ARG A 20 -40.46 -12.70 1.32
CA ARG A 20 -40.82 -11.51 0.53
C ARG A 20 -42.28 -11.10 0.74
N VAL A 21 -43.21 -12.05 0.86
CA VAL A 21 -44.62 -11.76 1.19
C VAL A 21 -44.75 -11.16 2.59
N LEU A 22 -44.01 -11.69 3.57
CA LEU A 22 -43.99 -11.14 4.94
C LEU A 22 -43.38 -9.72 5.00
N VAL A 23 -42.27 -9.50 4.29
CA VAL A 23 -41.61 -8.18 4.21
C VAL A 23 -42.49 -7.17 3.45
N ALA A 24 -43.13 -7.59 2.36
CA ALA A 24 -44.09 -6.75 1.63
C ALA A 24 -45.31 -6.41 2.49
N SER A 25 -45.82 -7.38 3.27
CA SER A 25 -46.92 -7.17 4.21
C SER A 25 -46.54 -6.20 5.33
N SER A 26 -45.30 -6.29 5.85
CA SER A 26 -44.76 -5.36 6.84
C SER A 26 -44.52 -3.95 6.28
N SER A 27 -44.03 -3.85 5.03
CA SER A 27 -43.91 -2.56 4.32
C SER A 27 -45.26 -1.93 4.02
N LEU A 28 -46.30 -2.73 3.78
CA LEU A 28 -47.69 -2.27 3.57
C LEU A 28 -48.21 -1.52 4.81
N TYR A 29 -47.85 -1.99 6.01
CA TYR A 29 -48.20 -1.34 7.28
C TYR A 29 -47.60 0.06 7.42
N GLY A 30 -46.47 0.34 6.76
CA GLY A 30 -45.79 1.64 6.79
C GLY A 30 -46.35 2.68 5.80
N LYS A 31 -47.10 2.27 4.76
CA LYS A 31 -47.49 3.14 3.63
C LYS A 31 -49.01 3.33 3.50
N LEU A 32 -49.65 3.64 4.62
CA LEU A 32 -51.10 3.92 4.76
C LEU A 32 -51.58 5.22 4.06
N LYS A 33 -51.35 5.36 2.75
CA LYS A 33 -52.02 6.37 1.90
C LYS A 33 -52.54 5.82 0.56
N ASN A 34 -52.13 4.62 0.13
CA ASN A 34 -52.52 4.00 -1.15
C ASN A 34 -53.31 2.67 -1.03
N ILE A 35 -54.00 2.50 0.11
CA ILE A 35 -54.63 1.25 0.60
C ILE A 35 -55.41 0.43 -0.47
N PRO A 36 -56.27 1.00 -1.33
CA PRO A 36 -57.10 0.17 -2.23
C PRO A 36 -56.30 -0.56 -3.31
N ASN A 37 -55.26 0.08 -3.86
CA ASN A 37 -54.44 -0.51 -4.95
C ASN A 37 -53.48 -1.57 -4.41
N GLU A 38 -52.98 -1.36 -3.20
CA GLU A 38 -52.09 -2.29 -2.51
C GLU A 38 -52.85 -3.54 -2.02
N ILE A 39 -54.10 -3.40 -1.55
CA ILE A 39 -54.98 -4.55 -1.22
C ILE A 39 -55.28 -5.38 -2.47
N GLU A 40 -55.58 -4.75 -3.62
CA GLU A 40 -55.85 -5.48 -4.86
C GLU A 40 -54.61 -6.20 -5.38
N THR A 41 -53.42 -5.61 -5.21
CA THR A 41 -52.15 -6.24 -5.56
C THR A 41 -51.84 -7.43 -4.64
N LEU A 42 -52.07 -7.27 -3.33
CA LEU A 42 -51.89 -8.33 -2.36
C LEU A 42 -52.87 -9.49 -2.62
N LYS A 43 -54.13 -9.19 -2.94
CA LYS A 43 -55.12 -10.19 -3.31
C LYS A 43 -54.66 -11.04 -4.49
N LYS A 44 -54.20 -10.41 -5.58
CA LYS A 44 -53.67 -11.11 -6.76
C LYS A 44 -52.46 -11.98 -6.42
N ASN A 45 -51.57 -11.49 -5.56
CA ASN A 45 -50.41 -12.27 -5.14
C ASN A 45 -50.79 -13.47 -4.25
N THR A 46 -51.78 -13.31 -3.38
CA THR A 46 -52.32 -14.42 -2.55
C THR A 46 -53.01 -15.47 -3.42
N GLU A 47 -53.78 -15.06 -4.44
CA GLU A 47 -54.39 -15.98 -5.41
C GLU A 47 -53.33 -16.78 -6.18
N LEU A 48 -52.29 -16.12 -6.70
CA LEU A 48 -51.15 -16.79 -7.35
C LEU A 48 -50.42 -17.77 -6.42
N PHE A 49 -50.32 -17.44 -5.13
CA PHE A 49 -49.71 -18.32 -4.13
C PHE A 49 -50.57 -19.55 -3.85
N ILE A 50 -51.90 -19.41 -3.76
CA ILE A 50 -52.83 -20.54 -3.62
C ILE A 50 -52.73 -21.46 -4.83
N ASP A 51 -52.66 -20.92 -6.05
CA ASP A 51 -52.51 -21.72 -7.28
C ASP A 51 -51.18 -22.50 -7.30
N LEU A 52 -50.09 -21.87 -6.84
CA LEU A 52 -48.78 -22.51 -6.71
C LEU A 52 -48.81 -23.65 -5.68
N LEU A 53 -49.42 -23.43 -4.51
CA LEU A 53 -49.61 -24.47 -3.49
C LEU A 53 -50.48 -25.63 -4.02
N TRP A 54 -51.51 -25.32 -4.81
CA TRP A 54 -52.35 -26.33 -5.44
C TRP A 54 -51.58 -27.18 -6.45
N MET A 55 -50.77 -26.55 -7.30
CA MET A 55 -49.90 -27.23 -8.26
C MET A 55 -48.91 -28.16 -7.54
N ILE A 56 -48.19 -27.66 -6.53
CA ILE A 56 -47.23 -28.44 -5.76
C ILE A 56 -47.93 -29.60 -5.05
N SER A 57 -49.09 -29.37 -4.41
CA SER A 57 -49.87 -30.43 -3.76
C SER A 57 -50.35 -31.49 -4.75
N SER A 58 -50.76 -31.09 -5.95
CA SER A 58 -51.24 -32.02 -6.99
C SER A 58 -50.13 -32.93 -7.52
N ASP A 59 -48.88 -32.45 -7.52
CA ASP A 59 -47.71 -33.26 -7.88
C ASP A 59 -47.39 -34.31 -6.80
N PHE A 60 -47.77 -34.07 -5.53
CA PHE A 60 -47.68 -35.05 -4.45
C PHE A 60 -48.82 -36.08 -4.45
N ASP A 61 -49.98 -35.77 -5.05
CA ASP A 61 -51.17 -36.64 -5.11
C ASP A 61 -51.24 -37.56 -6.36
N GLY A 62 -50.28 -37.44 -7.29
CA GLY A 62 -50.23 -38.24 -8.52
C GLY A 62 -49.94 -39.74 -8.30
N PRO A 63 -50.40 -40.65 -9.17
CA PRO A 63 -50.27 -42.11 -9.00
C PRO A 63 -48.88 -42.65 -9.40
N ILE A 64 -47.80 -42.02 -8.94
CA ILE A 64 -46.43 -42.41 -9.28
C ILE A 64 -45.62 -42.79 -8.03
N ASN A 65 -45.32 -44.08 -7.99
CA ASN A 65 -44.24 -44.77 -7.28
C ASN A 65 -44.43 -45.17 -5.80
N SER A 66 -44.89 -46.41 -5.69
CA SER A 66 -44.92 -47.32 -4.55
C SER A 66 -43.55 -47.81 -4.06
N HIS A 67 -42.57 -46.92 -3.84
CA HIS A 67 -41.32 -47.31 -3.19
C HIS A 67 -41.04 -46.56 -1.88
N VAL A 68 -40.82 -47.40 -0.87
CA VAL A 68 -40.79 -47.11 0.56
C VAL A 68 -39.59 -46.24 0.88
N HIS A 69 -39.80 -44.93 1.10
CA HIS A 69 -39.06 -44.19 2.12
C HIS A 69 -39.90 -43.05 2.70
N SER A 70 -40.13 -43.17 4.02
CA SER A 70 -40.71 -42.20 4.96
C SER A 70 -42.09 -41.62 4.60
N LEU A 71 -43.12 -42.43 4.78
CA LEU A 71 -44.53 -42.00 4.89
C LEU A 71 -44.72 -40.80 5.84
N HIS A 72 -43.80 -40.63 6.81
CA HIS A 72 -43.85 -39.58 7.81
C HIS A 72 -43.41 -38.20 7.28
N VAL A 73 -42.45 -38.15 6.36
CA VAL A 73 -41.97 -36.89 5.76
C VAL A 73 -42.98 -36.39 4.74
N THR A 74 -43.52 -37.26 3.88
CA THR A 74 -44.57 -36.90 2.93
C THR A 74 -45.84 -36.43 3.64
N HIS A 75 -46.28 -37.13 4.70
CA HIS A 75 -47.44 -36.69 5.48
C HIS A 75 -47.19 -35.34 6.19
N ARG A 76 -45.98 -35.08 6.68
CA ARG A 76 -45.64 -33.82 7.35
C ARG A 76 -45.57 -32.65 6.37
N ILE A 77 -44.99 -32.86 5.19
CA ILE A 77 -44.95 -31.86 4.12
C ILE A 77 -46.37 -31.59 3.61
N THR A 78 -47.17 -32.64 3.39
CA THR A 78 -48.57 -32.50 2.93
C THR A 78 -49.43 -31.77 3.97
N SER A 79 -49.24 -32.04 5.27
CA SER A 79 -49.91 -31.30 6.35
C SER A 79 -49.51 -29.83 6.36
N ILE A 80 -48.22 -29.50 6.21
CA ILE A 80 -47.74 -28.11 6.17
C ILE A 80 -48.29 -27.38 4.94
N LEU A 81 -48.31 -28.03 3.77
CA LEU A 81 -48.88 -27.47 2.54
C LEU A 81 -50.39 -27.27 2.66
N HIS A 82 -51.10 -28.19 3.31
CA HIS A 82 -52.53 -28.08 3.58
C HIS A 82 -52.83 -26.93 4.56
N ASP A 83 -52.08 -26.81 5.65
CA ASP A 83 -52.24 -25.74 6.63
C ASP A 83 -51.92 -24.37 6.00
N ALA A 84 -50.83 -24.25 5.24
CA ALA A 84 -50.46 -23.04 4.52
C ALA A 84 -51.50 -22.64 3.46
N LYS A 85 -52.10 -23.62 2.78
CA LYS A 85 -53.19 -23.39 1.84
C LYS A 85 -54.43 -22.88 2.56
N GLN A 86 -54.84 -23.52 3.65
CA GLN A 86 -56.02 -23.11 4.41
C GLN A 86 -55.86 -21.68 4.96
N GLU A 87 -54.69 -21.35 5.53
CA GLU A 87 -54.42 -19.99 6.03
C GLU A 87 -54.40 -18.96 4.88
N SER A 88 -53.91 -19.33 3.71
CA SER A 88 -53.92 -18.47 2.51
C SER A 88 -55.34 -18.25 1.96
N GLU A 89 -56.18 -19.28 1.96
CA GLU A 89 -57.59 -19.19 1.58
C GLU A 89 -58.39 -18.32 2.56
N GLU A 90 -58.12 -18.45 3.87
CA GLU A 90 -58.69 -17.59 4.90
C GLU A 90 -58.26 -16.12 4.71
N LEU A 91 -56.98 -15.89 4.40
CA LEU A 91 -56.47 -14.56 4.07
C LEU A 91 -57.13 -13.99 2.80
N ALA A 92 -57.29 -14.78 1.76
CA ALA A 92 -57.96 -14.37 0.52
C ALA A 92 -59.43 -13.96 0.78
N LEU A 93 -60.16 -14.72 1.60
CA LEU A 93 -61.53 -14.39 2.01
C LEU A 93 -61.60 -13.09 2.84
N LEU A 94 -60.62 -12.86 3.72
CA LEU A 94 -60.52 -11.62 4.49
C LEU A 94 -60.22 -10.43 3.59
N LEU A 95 -59.32 -10.57 2.62
CA LEU A 95 -59.00 -9.53 1.63
C LEU A 95 -60.21 -9.23 0.72
N GLU A 96 -60.96 -10.25 0.31
CA GLU A 96 -62.19 -10.09 -0.48
C GLU A 96 -63.28 -9.33 0.31
N ALA A 97 -63.44 -9.67 1.59
CA ALA A 97 -64.37 -8.97 2.48
C ALA A 97 -64.00 -7.48 2.67
N LEU A 98 -62.71 -7.14 2.59
CA LEU A 98 -62.18 -5.78 2.69
C LEU A 98 -62.27 -5.01 1.37
N SER A 99 -62.26 -5.70 0.22
CA SER A 99 -62.38 -5.10 -1.13
C SER A 99 -63.82 -4.62 -1.46
N SER A 100 -64.84 -5.10 -0.71
CA SER A 100 -66.23 -4.68 -0.92
C SER A 100 -66.47 -3.18 -0.62
N LYS A 101 -67.01 -2.45 -1.62
CA LYS A 101 -67.06 -0.96 -1.77
C LYS A 101 -67.83 -0.13 -0.70
N ASN A 102 -67.97 -0.59 0.54
CA ASN A 102 -68.58 0.22 1.61
C ASN A 102 -67.54 0.64 2.69
N SER A 103 -67.00 1.83 2.50
CA SER A 103 -65.85 2.41 3.23
C SER A 103 -66.05 2.62 4.73
N SER A 104 -67.28 2.56 5.25
CA SER A 104 -67.55 2.67 6.69
C SER A 104 -67.59 1.30 7.42
N SER A 105 -67.82 0.20 6.69
CA SER A 105 -67.77 -1.16 7.24
C SER A 105 -66.34 -1.72 7.31
N ALA A 106 -65.47 -1.31 6.38
CA ALA A 106 -64.08 -1.78 6.32
C ALA A 106 -63.30 -1.40 7.59
N ARG A 107 -63.52 -0.18 8.12
CA ARG A 107 -62.84 0.31 9.34
C ARG A 107 -63.23 -0.46 10.61
N ARG A 108 -64.50 -0.86 10.77
CA ARG A 108 -64.97 -1.65 11.93
C ARG A 108 -64.55 -3.12 11.83
N LYS A 109 -64.55 -3.71 10.63
CA LYS A 109 -64.06 -5.07 10.41
C LYS A 109 -62.54 -5.15 10.59
N TRP A 110 -61.81 -4.09 10.23
CA TRP A 110 -60.36 -3.99 10.47
C TRP A 110 -60.02 -3.95 11.97
N SER A 111 -60.77 -3.23 12.81
CA SER A 111 -60.61 -3.33 14.27
C SER A 111 -60.95 -4.71 14.83
N ALA A 112 -61.84 -5.48 14.17
CA ALA A 112 -62.13 -6.86 14.56
C ALA A 112 -61.02 -7.84 14.14
N VAL A 113 -60.32 -7.61 13.02
CA VAL A 113 -59.15 -8.41 12.59
C VAL A 113 -57.92 -8.10 13.45
N VAL A 114 -57.74 -6.84 13.88
CA VAL A 114 -56.69 -6.46 14.84
C VAL A 114 -57.01 -6.94 16.26
N SER A 115 -58.28 -7.19 16.58
CA SER A 115 -58.73 -7.66 17.90
C SER A 115 -58.96 -9.17 17.99
N ALA A 116 -59.13 -9.87 16.88
CA ALA A 116 -59.36 -11.30 16.84
C ALA A 116 -58.15 -11.99 16.23
N THR A 117 -57.53 -12.80 17.10
CA THR A 117 -56.66 -13.94 16.78
C THR A 117 -55.20 -13.64 16.43
N LYS A 118 -54.40 -13.69 17.50
CA LYS A 118 -53.25 -14.61 17.65
C LYS A 118 -51.83 -14.10 17.38
N GLU A 119 -51.50 -12.83 17.53
CA GLU A 119 -50.06 -12.48 17.63
C GLU A 119 -49.43 -13.07 18.90
N LYS A 120 -50.13 -12.98 20.04
CA LYS A 120 -49.68 -13.52 21.33
C LYS A 120 -49.80 -15.05 21.43
N ASP A 121 -50.85 -15.63 20.86
CA ASP A 121 -51.14 -17.07 20.91
C ASP A 121 -50.27 -17.88 19.91
N ILE A 122 -49.88 -17.27 18.78
CA ILE A 122 -48.89 -17.85 17.84
C ILE A 122 -47.47 -17.72 18.42
N ALA A 123 -47.13 -16.59 19.05
CA ALA A 123 -45.83 -16.45 19.74
C ALA A 123 -45.65 -17.46 20.88
N GLU A 124 -46.69 -17.70 21.69
CA GLU A 124 -46.67 -18.68 22.78
C GLU A 124 -46.66 -20.14 22.26
N ARG A 125 -47.34 -20.44 21.15
CA ARG A 125 -47.28 -21.77 20.50
C ARG A 125 -45.95 -22.05 19.80
N ILE A 126 -45.31 -21.04 19.21
CA ILE A 126 -43.96 -21.15 18.64
C ILE A 126 -42.94 -21.40 19.76
N GLN A 127 -43.04 -20.72 20.91
CA GLN A 127 -42.22 -21.01 22.08
C GLN A 127 -42.41 -22.43 22.63
N MET A 128 -43.64 -22.95 22.62
CA MET A 128 -43.96 -24.29 23.14
C MET A 128 -43.45 -25.43 22.22
N VAL A 129 -43.37 -25.19 20.91
CA VAL A 129 -42.83 -26.17 19.93
C VAL A 129 -41.30 -26.20 19.96
N VAL A 130 -40.64 -25.06 20.22
CA VAL A 130 -39.18 -24.97 20.37
C VAL A 130 -38.70 -25.55 21.71
N GLY A 131 -39.55 -25.54 22.75
CA GLY A 131 -39.19 -25.99 24.10
C GLY A 131 -39.22 -27.51 24.36
N ILE A 132 -39.69 -28.36 23.44
CA ILE A 132 -39.87 -29.81 23.70
C ILE A 132 -38.74 -30.69 23.15
N GLN A 133 -37.82 -30.14 22.37
CA GLN A 133 -36.63 -30.89 21.94
C GLN A 133 -35.40 -30.01 22.06
N LEU A 134 -34.68 -30.16 23.18
CA LEU A 134 -33.22 -30.31 23.26
C LEU A 134 -32.80 -30.15 24.73
N GLY A 135 -32.50 -31.27 25.36
CA GLY A 135 -31.85 -31.28 26.66
C GLY A 135 -30.45 -30.69 26.56
N GLY A 136 -30.24 -29.57 27.25
CA GLY A 136 -28.94 -29.22 27.83
C GLY A 136 -27.89 -28.59 26.92
N TRP A 137 -28.21 -27.64 26.05
CA TRP A 137 -27.25 -26.67 25.49
C TRP A 137 -27.94 -25.30 25.35
N THR A 138 -27.35 -24.23 25.89
CA THR A 138 -27.86 -22.86 25.79
C THR A 138 -27.64 -22.30 24.37
N LEU A 139 -28.72 -22.19 23.59
CA LEU A 139 -28.75 -21.47 22.30
C LEU A 139 -29.21 -20.02 22.54
N SER A 140 -28.33 -19.07 22.19
CA SER A 140 -28.66 -17.64 22.07
C SER A 140 -29.59 -17.43 20.88
N MET A 141 -30.78 -16.86 21.12
CA MET A 141 -31.76 -16.50 20.07
C MET A 141 -31.39 -15.19 19.39
N VAL A 142 -30.40 -15.22 18.51
CA VAL A 142 -30.23 -14.22 17.43
C VAL A 142 -30.12 -14.96 16.11
N GLY A 143 -31.28 -15.32 15.54
CA GLY A 143 -31.40 -15.99 14.26
C GLY A 143 -31.71 -15.02 13.12
N ARG A 144 -30.64 -14.59 12.44
CA ARG A 144 -30.60 -14.16 11.01
C ARG A 144 -31.37 -12.90 10.59
N LEU A 145 -30.91 -11.77 11.12
CA LEU A 145 -30.51 -10.61 10.34
C LEU A 145 -29.30 -10.04 11.08
N SER A 146 -28.09 -10.55 10.82
CA SER A 146 -26.88 -9.85 11.25
C SER A 146 -26.47 -8.97 10.07
N PRO A 147 -26.91 -7.70 9.98
CA PRO A 147 -26.22 -6.77 9.11
C PRO A 147 -24.77 -6.77 9.59
N HIS A 148 -23.82 -7.04 8.70
CA HIS A 148 -22.42 -6.80 9.01
C HIS A 148 -22.31 -5.39 9.59
N ASN A 149 -21.84 -5.26 10.83
CA ASN A 149 -21.75 -3.96 11.45
C ASN A 149 -20.49 -3.28 10.90
N MET A 150 -20.70 -2.23 10.11
CA MET A 150 -19.64 -1.28 9.84
C MET A 150 -19.34 -0.56 11.16
N VAL A 151 -18.16 -0.78 11.71
CA VAL A 151 -17.74 -0.21 12.99
C VAL A 151 -16.66 0.84 12.80
N ASP A 152 -16.63 1.81 13.71
CA ASP A 152 -15.50 2.71 13.86
C ASP A 152 -14.33 1.91 14.47
N ARG A 153 -13.22 1.77 13.72
CA ARG A 153 -12.00 1.05 14.13
C ARG A 153 -11.54 1.47 15.52
N LYS A 154 -11.67 2.76 15.87
CA LYS A 154 -11.21 3.30 17.16
C LYS A 154 -12.13 2.97 18.33
N LYS A 155 -13.30 2.39 18.09
CA LYS A 155 -14.33 2.11 19.11
C LYS A 155 -14.63 0.64 19.25
N SER A 156 -14.40 -0.18 18.23
CA SER A 156 -14.64 -1.63 18.34
C SER A 156 -13.54 -2.29 19.17
N PRO A 157 -13.89 -3.01 20.26
CA PRO A 157 -12.90 -3.66 21.11
C PRO A 157 -11.99 -4.66 20.39
N ALA A 158 -12.47 -5.30 19.31
CA ALA A 158 -11.66 -6.23 18.53
C ALA A 158 -10.51 -5.52 17.79
N PHE A 159 -10.82 -4.39 17.14
CA PHE A 159 -9.80 -3.60 16.44
C PHE A 159 -8.87 -2.88 17.43
N ILE A 160 -9.38 -2.41 18.57
CA ILE A 160 -8.55 -1.85 19.64
C ILE A 160 -7.54 -2.90 20.14
N ALA A 161 -7.98 -4.14 20.36
CA ALA A 161 -7.09 -5.23 20.80
C ALA A 161 -6.00 -5.56 19.76
N LEU A 162 -6.35 -5.54 18.46
CA LEU A 162 -5.39 -5.72 17.37
C LEU A 162 -4.39 -4.55 17.29
N ASP A 163 -4.87 -3.31 17.39
CA ASP A 163 -4.02 -2.11 17.38
C ASP A 163 -3.09 -2.06 18.60
N GLU A 164 -3.58 -2.49 19.77
CA GLU A 164 -2.75 -2.69 20.98
C GLU A 164 -1.67 -3.75 20.75
N ALA A 165 -2.03 -4.89 20.14
CA ALA A 165 -1.06 -5.93 19.85
C ALA A 165 0.02 -5.45 18.86
N VAL A 166 -0.34 -4.69 17.83
CA VAL A 166 0.65 -4.07 16.91
C VAL A 166 1.60 -3.14 17.66
N ARG A 167 1.09 -2.31 18.58
CA ARG A 167 1.93 -1.38 19.38
C ARG A 167 2.88 -2.12 20.34
N ASP A 168 2.38 -3.17 20.96
CA ASP A 168 3.13 -3.96 21.94
C ASP A 168 4.11 -4.94 21.26
N LEU A 169 3.96 -5.18 19.95
CA LEU A 169 4.85 -5.98 19.13
C LEU A 169 6.15 -5.21 18.81
N GLN A 170 6.97 -5.00 19.83
CA GLN A 170 8.37 -4.63 19.65
C GLN A 170 9.22 -5.87 19.27
N PRO A 171 10.48 -5.73 18.82
CA PRO A 171 11.39 -6.87 18.63
C PRO A 171 11.62 -7.57 19.98
N GLN A 172 10.71 -8.48 20.26
CA GLN A 172 10.53 -9.18 21.51
C GLN A 172 11.04 -10.61 21.34
N GLY A 173 11.50 -11.21 22.43
CA GLY A 173 11.86 -12.63 22.39
C GLY A 173 10.65 -13.49 22.01
N GLN A 174 10.88 -14.68 21.44
CA GLN A 174 9.80 -15.60 21.03
C GLN A 174 8.75 -15.86 22.13
N GLN A 175 9.16 -15.86 23.41
CA GLN A 175 8.26 -16.05 24.56
C GLN A 175 7.32 -14.86 24.80
N GLU A 176 7.81 -13.64 24.60
CA GLU A 176 7.06 -12.40 24.77
C GLU A 176 6.03 -12.25 23.64
N ALA A 177 6.43 -12.51 22.39
CA ALA A 177 5.50 -12.59 21.25
C ALA A 177 4.39 -13.62 21.52
N LYS A 178 4.72 -14.80 22.06
CA LYS A 178 3.71 -15.80 22.44
C LYS A 178 2.77 -15.30 23.54
N ALA A 179 3.28 -14.61 24.56
CA ALA A 179 2.46 -14.03 25.62
C ALA A 179 1.51 -12.94 25.08
N LEU A 180 2.00 -12.11 24.16
CA LEU A 180 1.22 -11.09 23.48
C LEU A 180 0.07 -11.69 22.67
N PHE A 181 0.33 -12.69 21.82
CA PHE A 181 -0.71 -13.34 21.01
C PHE A 181 -1.74 -14.09 21.87
N ASN A 182 -1.33 -14.70 22.98
CA ASN A 182 -2.30 -15.28 23.93
C ASN A 182 -3.19 -14.20 24.57
N THR A 183 -2.61 -13.06 24.92
CA THR A 183 -3.36 -11.91 25.46
C THR A 183 -4.35 -11.37 24.43
N LEU A 184 -3.92 -11.24 23.17
CA LEU A 184 -4.78 -10.87 22.05
C LEU A 184 -5.94 -11.85 21.88
N LEU A 185 -5.66 -13.15 21.83
CA LEU A 185 -6.68 -14.20 21.72
C LEU A 185 -7.71 -14.10 22.85
N GLN A 186 -7.26 -13.89 24.09
CA GLN A 186 -8.15 -13.74 25.24
C GLN A 186 -9.03 -12.48 25.13
N LYS A 187 -8.45 -11.33 24.76
CA LYS A 187 -9.20 -10.08 24.55
C LYS A 187 -10.25 -10.21 23.44
N LEU A 188 -9.91 -10.89 22.34
CA LEU A 188 -10.86 -11.15 21.25
C LEU A 188 -12.02 -12.04 21.70
N ARG A 189 -11.74 -13.11 22.46
CA ARG A 189 -12.78 -13.98 23.05
C ARG A 189 -13.71 -13.18 23.96
N GLU A 190 -13.16 -12.40 24.88
CA GLU A 190 -13.96 -11.56 25.79
C GLU A 190 -14.83 -10.54 25.04
N ALA A 191 -14.29 -9.91 24.00
CA ALA A 191 -15.03 -8.96 23.16
C ALA A 191 -16.20 -9.62 22.41
N PHE A 192 -15.99 -10.83 21.87
CA PHE A 192 -17.02 -11.57 21.13
C PHE A 192 -18.06 -12.21 22.06
N GLU A 193 -17.64 -12.81 23.17
CA GLU A 193 -18.54 -13.43 24.16
C GLU A 193 -19.43 -12.41 24.87
N SER A 194 -18.93 -11.20 25.10
CA SER A 194 -19.70 -10.08 25.66
C SER A 194 -20.64 -9.42 24.64
N GLY A 195 -20.49 -9.72 23.35
CA GLY A 195 -21.23 -9.09 22.25
C GLY A 195 -20.83 -7.62 22.01
N MET A 196 -19.71 -7.15 22.58
CA MET A 196 -19.20 -5.79 22.33
C MET A 196 -18.52 -5.65 20.96
N ALA A 197 -18.11 -6.76 20.36
CA ALA A 197 -17.62 -6.85 18.99
C ALA A 197 -18.16 -8.12 18.33
N SER A 198 -18.05 -8.20 17.01
CA SER A 198 -18.30 -9.41 16.22
C SER A 198 -17.09 -9.72 15.34
N PRO A 199 -16.77 -11.01 15.07
CA PRO A 199 -15.78 -11.34 14.04
C PRO A 199 -16.17 -10.85 12.64
N SER A 200 -17.47 -10.58 12.42
CA SER A 200 -18.02 -10.03 11.19
C SER A 200 -17.99 -8.49 11.10
N ASP A 201 -17.47 -7.81 12.14
CA ASP A 201 -17.27 -6.37 12.13
C ASP A 201 -16.23 -5.98 11.06
N HIS A 202 -16.51 -4.90 10.33
CA HIS A 202 -15.62 -4.35 9.30
C HIS A 202 -15.54 -2.83 9.39
N THR A 203 -14.45 -2.26 8.88
CA THR A 203 -14.25 -0.81 8.82
C THR A 203 -15.01 -0.18 7.64
N THR A 204 -14.99 1.14 7.54
CA THR A 204 -15.53 1.88 6.37
C THR A 204 -14.85 1.50 5.05
N SER A 205 -13.64 0.95 5.12
CA SER A 205 -12.88 0.44 3.97
C SER A 205 -13.10 -1.06 3.72
N ASN A 206 -14.11 -1.67 4.36
CA ASN A 206 -14.44 -3.09 4.21
C ASN A 206 -13.35 -4.07 4.70
N PHE A 207 -12.39 -3.61 5.52
CA PHE A 207 -11.43 -4.50 6.18
C PHE A 207 -12.02 -5.07 7.46
N TYR A 208 -12.01 -6.39 7.57
CA TYR A 208 -12.45 -7.14 8.75
C TYR A 208 -11.32 -7.31 9.76
N ALA A 209 -11.64 -7.70 11.00
CA ALA A 209 -10.64 -8.04 12.02
C ALA A 209 -9.61 -9.08 11.52
N LEU A 210 -10.03 -10.04 10.68
CA LEU A 210 -9.12 -11.04 10.07
C LEU A 210 -8.07 -10.42 9.13
N HIS A 211 -8.40 -9.33 8.43
CA HIS A 211 -7.45 -8.63 7.54
C HIS A 211 -6.34 -7.97 8.36
N HIS A 212 -6.73 -7.26 9.42
CA HIS A 212 -5.77 -6.65 10.35
C HIS A 212 -4.98 -7.68 11.15
N PHE A 213 -5.59 -8.81 11.50
CA PHE A 213 -4.86 -9.91 12.13
C PHE A 213 -3.84 -10.52 11.17
N ALA A 214 -4.19 -10.71 9.89
CA ALA A 214 -3.26 -11.20 8.89
C ALA A 214 -2.05 -10.26 8.74
N GLU A 215 -2.30 -8.95 8.63
CA GLU A 215 -1.26 -7.90 8.64
C GLU A 215 -0.38 -8.03 9.90
N LEU A 216 -0.95 -8.04 11.11
CA LEU A 216 -0.20 -8.22 12.36
C LEU A 216 0.62 -9.52 12.39
N ALA A 217 0.04 -10.64 11.94
CA ALA A 217 0.69 -11.93 11.96
C ALA A 217 1.89 -12.00 11.00
N THR A 218 1.87 -11.23 9.90
CA THR A 218 3.03 -11.15 8.99
C THR A 218 4.26 -10.51 9.64
N LEU A 219 4.05 -9.63 10.62
CA LEU A 219 5.13 -8.99 11.38
C LEU A 219 5.93 -9.98 12.25
N VAL A 220 5.36 -11.15 12.54
CA VAL A 220 6.00 -12.22 13.34
C VAL A 220 6.21 -13.52 12.56
N ALA A 221 6.27 -13.45 11.22
CA ALA A 221 6.43 -14.62 10.35
C ALA A 221 7.57 -15.55 10.78
N ASP A 222 8.71 -14.99 11.18
CA ASP A 222 9.89 -15.75 11.62
C ASP A 222 9.64 -16.57 12.91
N SER A 223 8.63 -16.20 13.69
CA SER A 223 8.23 -16.91 14.93
C SER A 223 7.01 -17.82 14.73
N HIS A 224 6.47 -17.94 13.51
CA HIS A 224 5.25 -18.72 13.25
C HIS A 224 5.36 -20.17 13.68
N GLU A 225 6.54 -20.80 13.61
CA GLU A 225 6.69 -22.19 14.07
C GLU A 225 6.30 -22.35 15.54
N HIS A 226 6.66 -21.40 16.39
CA HIS A 226 6.37 -21.42 17.83
C HIS A 226 4.98 -20.84 18.17
N LEU A 227 4.44 -20.00 17.28
CA LEU A 227 3.15 -19.33 17.44
C LEU A 227 2.00 -20.05 16.73
N SER A 228 2.27 -21.08 15.92
CA SER A 228 1.30 -21.66 14.98
C SER A 228 -0.01 -22.09 15.64
N HIS A 229 0.06 -22.66 16.85
CA HIS A 229 -1.13 -23.04 17.60
C HIS A 229 -1.99 -21.82 17.99
N VAL A 230 -1.38 -20.75 18.51
CA VAL A 230 -2.12 -19.55 18.93
C VAL A 230 -2.63 -18.77 17.71
N ILE A 231 -1.84 -18.71 16.64
CA ILE A 231 -2.27 -18.12 15.36
C ILE A 231 -3.48 -18.89 14.82
N ASN A 232 -3.43 -20.22 14.80
CA ASN A 232 -4.55 -21.04 14.37
C ASN A 232 -5.80 -20.82 15.23
N ASP A 233 -5.67 -20.77 16.55
CA ASP A 233 -6.80 -20.50 17.45
C ASP A 233 -7.43 -19.11 17.21
N ILE A 234 -6.62 -18.09 16.89
CA ILE A 234 -7.12 -16.76 16.55
C ILE A 234 -7.82 -16.78 15.18
N VAL A 235 -7.24 -17.42 14.17
CA VAL A 235 -7.89 -17.54 12.84
C VAL A 235 -9.20 -18.31 12.96
N GLU A 236 -9.21 -19.45 13.65
CA GLU A 236 -10.44 -20.21 13.91
C GLU A 236 -11.49 -19.35 14.60
N LEU A 237 -11.11 -18.57 15.62
CA LEU A 237 -12.01 -17.64 16.30
C LEU A 237 -12.58 -16.57 15.37
N LEU A 238 -11.73 -15.98 14.52
CA LEU A 238 -12.11 -14.92 13.59
C LEU A 238 -12.96 -15.43 12.42
N VAL A 239 -12.71 -16.65 11.95
CA VAL A 239 -13.47 -17.30 10.87
C VAL A 239 -14.81 -17.86 11.37
N ALA A 240 -14.84 -18.45 12.58
CA ALA A 240 -16.05 -19.05 13.16
C ALA A 240 -17.23 -18.08 13.31
N GLY A 241 -16.98 -16.76 13.31
CA GLY A 241 -18.04 -15.76 13.30
C GLY A 241 -18.79 -15.62 11.98
N ASN A 242 -18.62 -16.53 11.02
CA ASN A 242 -19.23 -16.44 9.69
C ASN A 242 -18.97 -15.06 9.06
N ALA A 243 -17.75 -14.56 9.17
CA ALA A 243 -17.26 -13.59 8.20
C ALA A 243 -17.18 -14.34 6.87
N ASP A 244 -18.33 -14.54 6.24
CA ASP A 244 -18.46 -14.90 4.84
C ASP A 244 -17.74 -13.75 4.15
N ILE A 245 -16.44 -13.87 3.88
CA ILE A 245 -15.60 -12.81 3.31
C ILE A 245 -16.23 -12.56 1.95
N PRO A 246 -17.11 -11.55 1.80
CA PRO A 246 -17.94 -11.49 0.63
C PRO A 246 -16.98 -11.21 -0.53
N ASN A 247 -17.12 -11.99 -1.59
CA ASN A 247 -16.40 -11.89 -2.86
C ASN A 247 -16.61 -10.53 -3.59
N ARG A 248 -17.08 -9.49 -2.88
CA ARG A 248 -17.50 -8.20 -3.43
C ARG A 248 -16.33 -7.29 -3.78
N ASP A 249 -15.21 -7.42 -3.08
CA ASP A 249 -13.96 -6.81 -3.49
C ASP A 249 -12.93 -7.93 -3.64
N PRO A 250 -12.75 -8.46 -4.87
CA PRO A 250 -11.83 -9.57 -5.10
C PRO A 250 -10.41 -9.19 -4.67
N VAL A 251 -10.04 -7.91 -4.66
CA VAL A 251 -8.64 -7.46 -4.61
C VAL A 251 -8.00 -7.59 -3.22
N CYS A 252 -8.74 -7.69 -2.13
CA CYS A 252 -8.16 -7.54 -0.78
C CYS A 252 -8.57 -8.65 0.21
N THR A 253 -8.37 -9.92 -0.14
CA THR A 253 -8.59 -11.03 0.82
C THR A 253 -7.54 -11.03 1.95
N PRO A 254 -7.79 -11.63 3.13
CA PRO A 254 -6.77 -11.74 4.19
C PRO A 254 -5.53 -12.51 3.74
N LEU A 255 -5.73 -13.53 2.90
CA LEU A 255 -4.62 -14.29 2.30
C LEU A 255 -3.80 -13.40 1.37
N TYR A 256 -4.46 -12.57 0.56
CA TYR A 256 -3.80 -11.60 -0.30
C TYR A 256 -3.01 -10.56 0.51
N LEU A 257 -3.62 -9.93 1.52
CA LEU A 257 -2.92 -8.96 2.37
C LEU A 257 -1.71 -9.57 3.07
N MET A 258 -1.85 -10.79 3.57
CA MET A 258 -0.73 -11.52 4.15
C MET A 258 0.43 -11.63 3.15
N LEU A 259 0.15 -11.96 1.89
CA LEU A 259 1.20 -12.10 0.87
C LEU A 259 1.80 -10.74 0.49
N VAL A 260 0.99 -9.69 0.41
CA VAL A 260 1.47 -8.31 0.18
C VAL A 260 2.45 -7.87 1.27
N HIS A 261 2.18 -8.24 2.54
CA HIS A 261 3.03 -7.86 3.67
C HIS A 261 4.21 -8.82 3.92
N LEU A 262 4.23 -10.00 3.31
CA LEU A 262 5.38 -10.90 3.32
C LEU A 262 6.32 -10.55 2.17
N ASP A 263 7.14 -9.52 2.41
CA ASP A 263 8.13 -9.03 1.43
C ASP A 263 9.40 -9.92 1.36
N ASP A 264 9.62 -10.79 2.36
CA ASP A 264 10.80 -11.65 2.43
C ASP A 264 10.47 -13.12 2.12
N THR A 265 11.20 -13.68 1.15
CA THR A 265 11.20 -15.10 0.78
C THR A 265 11.39 -16.06 1.97
N VAL A 266 12.21 -15.69 2.96
CA VAL A 266 12.42 -16.48 4.19
C VAL A 266 11.14 -16.53 5.00
N ARG A 267 10.47 -15.38 5.17
CA ARG A 267 9.19 -15.27 5.86
C ARG A 267 8.09 -16.05 5.15
N ILE A 268 8.06 -16.02 3.82
CA ILE A 268 7.10 -16.82 3.01
C ILE A 268 7.33 -18.33 3.20
N LYS A 269 8.59 -18.78 3.21
CA LYS A 269 8.92 -20.20 3.39
C LYS A 269 8.43 -20.71 4.76
N ASN A 270 8.63 -19.93 5.82
CA ASN A 270 8.30 -20.26 7.20
C ASN A 270 6.86 -19.96 7.61
N ASN A 271 6.13 -19.23 6.75
CA ASN A 271 4.74 -18.89 6.99
C ASN A 271 3.86 -20.15 7.07
N LYS A 272 3.11 -20.28 8.17
CA LYS A 272 2.06 -21.29 8.34
C LYS A 272 0.65 -20.70 8.24
N LEU A 273 0.54 -19.37 8.23
CA LEU A 273 -0.73 -18.66 8.18
C LEU A 273 -1.47 -18.92 6.87
N ASP A 274 -0.74 -19.11 5.75
CA ASP A 274 -1.33 -19.51 4.46
C ASP A 274 -2.17 -20.79 4.60
N THR A 275 -1.57 -21.84 5.14
CA THR A 275 -2.14 -23.16 5.35
C THR A 275 -3.29 -23.08 6.34
N ILE A 276 -3.13 -22.29 7.42
CA ILE A 276 -4.18 -22.06 8.43
C ILE A 276 -5.41 -21.37 7.80
N LEU A 277 -5.21 -20.29 7.03
CA LEU A 277 -6.29 -19.56 6.37
C LEU A 277 -7.02 -20.46 5.37
N ILE A 278 -6.28 -21.20 4.54
CA ILE A 278 -6.83 -22.13 3.54
C ILE A 278 -7.63 -23.25 4.21
N ASN A 279 -7.09 -23.87 5.27
CA ASN A 279 -7.77 -24.92 6.02
C ASN A 279 -9.06 -24.44 6.70
N ASN A 280 -9.12 -23.15 7.05
CA ASN A 280 -10.31 -22.52 7.60
C ASN A 280 -11.29 -22.02 6.52
N GLY A 281 -11.11 -22.40 5.25
CA GLY A 281 -12.05 -22.06 4.20
C GLY A 281 -12.00 -20.60 3.77
N CYS A 282 -10.89 -19.90 4.04
CA CYS A 282 -10.58 -18.64 3.35
C CYS A 282 -10.22 -18.99 1.89
N ILE A 283 -11.24 -19.37 1.12
CA ILE A 283 -11.10 -19.78 -0.28
C ILE A 283 -10.64 -18.57 -1.08
N THR A 284 -9.67 -18.81 -1.93
CA THR A 284 -9.15 -17.82 -2.86
C THR A 284 -10.22 -17.40 -3.86
N SER A 285 -10.53 -16.11 -3.91
CA SER A 285 -11.28 -15.54 -5.02
C SER A 285 -10.46 -15.65 -6.32
N HIS A 286 -11.08 -15.41 -7.47
CA HIS A 286 -10.37 -15.28 -8.75
C HIS A 286 -9.17 -14.32 -8.68
N SER A 287 -9.16 -13.37 -7.73
CA SER A 287 -8.01 -12.47 -7.53
C SER A 287 -6.69 -13.19 -7.26
N VAL A 288 -6.68 -14.24 -6.44
CA VAL A 288 -5.42 -14.93 -6.12
C VAL A 288 -4.92 -15.71 -7.33
N GLN A 289 -5.86 -16.13 -8.20
CA GLN A 289 -5.51 -16.62 -9.51
C GLN A 289 -4.96 -15.48 -10.36
N ASP A 290 -5.61 -14.31 -10.45
CA ASP A 290 -5.09 -13.16 -11.21
C ASP A 290 -3.69 -12.72 -10.76
N GLU A 291 -3.36 -12.89 -9.48
CA GLU A 291 -2.06 -12.60 -8.87
C GLU A 291 -1.08 -13.78 -8.93
N ALA A 292 -1.46 -14.92 -9.52
CA ALA A 292 -0.60 -16.10 -9.60
C ALA A 292 0.63 -15.93 -10.49
N GLY A 293 0.73 -14.78 -11.16
CA GLY A 293 1.94 -14.35 -11.81
C GLY A 293 3.04 -13.99 -10.81
N ASP A 294 2.71 -13.49 -9.63
CA ASP A 294 3.74 -13.12 -8.67
C ASP A 294 4.52 -14.37 -8.19
N PRO A 295 5.86 -14.37 -8.33
CA PRO A 295 6.75 -15.46 -7.90
C PRO A 295 6.47 -16.03 -6.51
N ARG A 296 6.02 -15.18 -5.58
CA ARG A 296 5.75 -15.53 -4.19
C ARG A 296 4.55 -16.46 -4.05
N PHE A 297 3.57 -16.34 -4.93
CA PHE A 297 2.37 -17.17 -4.93
C PHE A 297 2.65 -18.58 -5.46
N VAL A 298 3.65 -18.75 -6.32
CA VAL A 298 4.00 -20.06 -6.89
C VAL A 298 4.41 -21.06 -5.81
N ALA A 299 5.19 -20.62 -4.81
CA ALA A 299 5.53 -21.46 -3.66
C ALA A 299 4.29 -21.87 -2.85
N MET A 300 3.34 -20.96 -2.68
CA MET A 300 2.06 -21.22 -1.99
C MET A 300 1.21 -22.24 -2.76
N PHE A 301 1.10 -22.13 -4.09
CA PHE A 301 0.36 -23.09 -4.91
C PHE A 301 0.95 -24.49 -4.87
N ARG A 302 2.29 -24.61 -4.84
CA ARG A 302 2.95 -25.92 -4.66
C ARG A 302 2.64 -26.55 -3.29
N LYS A 303 2.58 -25.72 -2.23
CA LYS A 303 2.19 -26.17 -0.88
C LYS A 303 0.70 -26.53 -0.79
N ASN A 304 -0.17 -25.82 -1.52
CA ASN A 304 -1.62 -25.93 -1.45
C ASN A 304 -2.25 -26.12 -2.85
N PRO A 305 -2.11 -27.30 -3.48
CA PRO A 305 -2.57 -27.51 -4.85
C PRO A 305 -4.09 -27.38 -5.02
N SER A 306 -4.85 -27.52 -3.94
CA SER A 306 -6.31 -27.34 -3.92
C SER A 306 -6.72 -25.92 -4.33
N LEU A 307 -5.84 -24.92 -4.20
CA LEU A 307 -6.10 -23.56 -4.67
C LEU A 307 -6.20 -23.45 -6.20
N LEU A 308 -5.67 -24.45 -6.91
CA LEU A 308 -5.73 -24.53 -8.37
C LEU A 308 -6.94 -25.36 -8.84
N GLU A 309 -7.76 -25.90 -7.91
CA GLU A 309 -8.99 -26.60 -8.29
C GLU A 309 -9.93 -25.64 -9.02
N GLY A 310 -10.35 -26.04 -10.23
CA GLY A 310 -11.16 -25.22 -11.11
C GLY A 310 -10.37 -24.41 -12.13
N HIS A 311 -9.03 -24.38 -12.05
CA HIS A 311 -8.21 -23.83 -13.12
C HIS A 311 -8.21 -24.76 -14.34
N ASP A 312 -8.25 -24.19 -15.56
CA ASP A 312 -8.35 -24.95 -16.82
C ASP A 312 -7.16 -25.92 -17.01
N GLN A 313 -6.02 -25.60 -16.41
CA GLN A 313 -4.79 -26.40 -16.44
C GLN A 313 -4.51 -27.24 -15.19
N TYR A 314 -5.50 -27.43 -14.32
CA TYR A 314 -5.32 -28.11 -13.02
C TYR A 314 -4.55 -29.44 -13.12
N LEU A 315 -4.85 -30.29 -14.12
CA LEU A 315 -4.14 -31.56 -14.30
C LEU A 315 -2.65 -31.40 -14.60
N ALA A 316 -2.29 -30.38 -15.38
CA ALA A 316 -0.88 -30.07 -15.69
C ALA A 316 -0.17 -29.54 -14.44
N HIS A 317 -0.82 -28.63 -13.71
CA HIS A 317 -0.32 -28.11 -12.44
C HIS A 317 -0.07 -29.24 -11.43
N VAL A 318 -1.04 -30.14 -11.23
CA VAL A 318 -0.90 -31.29 -10.34
C VAL A 318 0.25 -32.21 -10.77
N ALA A 319 0.37 -32.50 -12.08
CA ALA A 319 1.45 -33.33 -12.58
C ALA A 319 2.83 -32.72 -12.30
N VAL A 320 2.96 -31.40 -12.43
CA VAL A 320 4.19 -30.66 -12.13
C VAL A 320 4.48 -30.63 -10.63
N ILE A 321 3.50 -30.30 -9.80
CA ILE A 321 3.64 -30.25 -8.35
C ILE A 321 4.03 -31.63 -7.80
N GLN A 322 3.45 -32.71 -8.34
CA GLN A 322 3.78 -34.09 -8.00
C GLN A 322 5.08 -34.59 -8.65
N ARG A 323 5.74 -33.78 -9.48
CA ARG A 323 6.96 -34.12 -10.23
C ARG A 323 6.83 -35.40 -11.06
N SER A 324 5.68 -35.61 -11.68
CA SER A 324 5.37 -36.82 -12.45
C SER A 324 5.77 -36.67 -13.93
N GLU A 325 6.99 -37.10 -14.27
CA GLU A 325 7.50 -37.05 -15.66
C GLU A 325 6.58 -37.77 -16.66
N THR A 326 6.03 -38.92 -16.24
CA THR A 326 5.18 -39.76 -17.11
C THR A 326 3.88 -39.05 -17.44
N GLU A 327 3.24 -38.44 -16.44
CA GLU A 327 1.98 -37.75 -16.61
C GLU A 327 2.16 -36.43 -17.34
N LEU A 328 3.17 -35.64 -16.98
CA LEU A 328 3.52 -34.42 -17.70
C LEU A 328 3.82 -34.71 -19.18
N GLY A 329 4.66 -35.70 -19.46
CA GLY A 329 4.96 -36.12 -20.82
C GLY A 329 3.74 -36.64 -21.58
N ARG A 330 2.78 -37.28 -20.90
CA ARG A 330 1.50 -37.69 -21.49
C ARG A 330 0.63 -36.48 -21.86
N LEU A 331 0.55 -35.48 -20.99
CA LEU A 331 -0.23 -34.26 -21.21
C LEU A 331 0.37 -33.41 -22.34
N LEU A 332 1.70 -33.26 -22.38
CA LEU A 332 2.42 -32.56 -23.45
C LEU A 332 2.18 -33.23 -24.82
N ARG A 333 2.33 -34.56 -24.91
CA ARG A 333 2.06 -35.31 -26.15
C ARG A 333 0.60 -35.20 -26.62
N GLN A 334 -0.33 -34.94 -25.72
CA GLN A 334 -1.74 -34.76 -26.04
C GLN A 334 -2.09 -33.30 -26.39
N ASN A 335 -1.13 -32.37 -26.32
CA ASN A 335 -1.33 -30.93 -26.48
C ASN A 335 -2.45 -30.41 -25.56
N LYS A 336 -2.50 -30.91 -24.32
CA LYS A 336 -3.49 -30.54 -23.30
C LYS A 336 -2.99 -29.50 -22.30
N ILE A 337 -1.77 -29.00 -22.51
CA ILE A 337 -1.16 -27.98 -21.68
C ILE A 337 -1.06 -26.76 -22.57
N ASP A 338 -1.60 -25.63 -22.10
CA ASP A 338 -1.33 -24.36 -22.75
C ASP A 338 -0.08 -23.75 -22.12
N LEU A 339 1.04 -23.86 -22.85
CA LEU A 339 2.33 -23.37 -22.40
C LEU A 339 2.44 -21.84 -22.38
N TRP A 340 1.39 -21.13 -22.82
CA TRP A 340 1.36 -19.67 -22.89
C TRP A 340 0.39 -19.04 -21.89
N THR A 341 -0.35 -19.84 -21.12
CA THR A 341 -1.13 -19.29 -20.00
C THR A 341 -0.16 -18.84 -18.92
N GLN A 342 -0.18 -17.54 -18.60
CA GLN A 342 0.84 -16.92 -17.78
C GLN A 342 0.63 -17.14 -16.26
N ILE A 343 -0.57 -17.51 -15.81
CA ILE A 343 -0.99 -17.24 -14.43
C ILE A 343 -1.77 -18.43 -13.81
N PRO A 344 -1.15 -19.25 -12.94
CA PRO A 344 0.29 -19.47 -12.83
C PRO A 344 0.77 -20.32 -14.02
N SER A 345 1.90 -19.93 -14.61
CA SER A 345 2.57 -20.73 -15.63
C SER A 345 2.92 -22.11 -15.09
N VAL A 346 2.67 -23.14 -15.90
CA VAL A 346 3.09 -24.52 -15.59
C VAL A 346 4.62 -24.61 -15.44
N LEU A 347 5.36 -23.73 -16.13
CA LEU A 347 6.81 -23.64 -16.05
C LEU A 347 7.28 -23.08 -14.71
N SER A 348 6.62 -22.06 -14.16
CA SER A 348 6.99 -21.49 -12.86
C SER A 348 6.79 -22.49 -11.73
N LEU A 349 5.71 -23.29 -11.76
CA LEU A 349 5.48 -24.38 -10.81
C LEU A 349 6.54 -25.50 -10.88
N ALA A 350 7.25 -25.63 -12.01
CA ALA A 350 8.31 -26.62 -12.20
C ALA A 350 9.67 -26.18 -11.64
N VAL A 351 9.80 -24.95 -11.14
CA VAL A 351 11.01 -24.47 -10.47
C VAL A 351 11.37 -25.40 -9.31
N GLY A 352 12.64 -25.83 -9.27
CA GLY A 352 13.14 -26.82 -8.31
C GLY A 352 13.03 -28.27 -8.78
N TRP A 353 12.50 -28.49 -9.98
CA TRP A 353 12.45 -29.79 -10.67
C TRP A 353 13.00 -29.64 -12.10
N THR A 354 14.34 -29.62 -12.20
CA THR A 354 15.07 -29.32 -13.46
C THR A 354 14.67 -30.24 -14.62
N THR A 355 14.41 -31.53 -14.39
CA THR A 355 13.91 -32.42 -15.46
C THR A 355 12.55 -31.99 -15.99
N GLY A 356 11.60 -31.64 -15.11
CA GLY A 356 10.29 -31.14 -15.51
C GLY A 356 10.39 -29.80 -16.24
N LEU A 357 11.26 -28.90 -15.74
CA LEU A 357 11.55 -27.62 -16.38
C LEU A 357 12.10 -27.82 -17.80
N GLN A 358 13.08 -28.71 -17.99
CA GLN A 358 13.61 -29.03 -19.32
C GLN A 358 12.54 -29.63 -20.25
N LEU A 359 11.69 -30.54 -19.75
CA LEU A 359 10.61 -31.13 -20.56
C LEU A 359 9.62 -30.07 -21.06
N LEU A 360 9.33 -29.04 -20.25
CA LEU A 360 8.46 -27.94 -20.62
C LEU A 360 9.15 -26.98 -21.61
N LEU A 361 10.43 -26.65 -21.39
CA LEU A 361 11.23 -25.83 -22.30
C LEU A 361 11.40 -26.50 -23.68
N ASP A 362 11.70 -27.80 -23.71
CA ASP A 362 11.77 -28.61 -24.94
C ASP A 362 10.43 -28.62 -25.70
N ALA A 363 9.32 -28.50 -24.98
CA ALA A 363 7.98 -28.39 -25.55
C ALA A 363 7.63 -26.97 -26.04
N GLY A 364 8.52 -25.99 -25.85
CA GLY A 364 8.37 -24.62 -26.30
C GLY A 364 7.76 -23.67 -25.27
N ALA A 365 7.80 -24.00 -23.98
CA ALA A 365 7.42 -23.07 -22.93
C ALA A 365 8.34 -21.84 -22.91
N ASN A 366 7.78 -20.67 -22.60
CA ASN A 366 8.53 -19.43 -22.52
C ASN A 366 9.39 -19.39 -21.23
N PRO A 367 10.73 -19.37 -21.30
CA PRO A 367 11.57 -19.37 -20.10
C PRO A 367 11.39 -18.14 -19.20
N ASP A 368 10.89 -17.03 -19.74
CA ASP A 368 10.64 -15.78 -18.98
C ASP A 368 9.57 -15.97 -17.90
N ASP A 369 8.63 -16.90 -18.09
CA ASP A 369 7.53 -17.14 -17.17
C ASP A 369 7.98 -17.70 -15.80
N ALA A 370 9.20 -18.22 -15.70
CA ALA A 370 9.70 -18.93 -14.52
C ALA A 370 10.94 -18.30 -13.87
N ILE A 371 11.58 -17.31 -14.52
CA ILE A 371 12.87 -16.78 -14.06
C ILE A 371 12.74 -16.06 -12.71
N LEU A 372 11.69 -15.24 -12.54
CA LEU A 372 11.47 -14.52 -11.29
C LEU A 372 11.15 -15.48 -10.14
N THR A 373 10.40 -16.55 -10.40
CA THR A 373 10.19 -17.65 -9.43
C THR A 373 11.49 -18.36 -9.07
N ALA A 374 12.32 -18.69 -10.06
CA ALA A 374 13.61 -19.34 -9.81
C ALA A 374 14.55 -18.49 -8.96
N ILE A 375 14.56 -17.17 -9.19
CA ILE A 375 15.29 -16.18 -8.38
C ILE A 375 14.71 -16.08 -6.97
N CYS A 376 13.39 -15.93 -6.85
CA CYS A 376 12.69 -15.85 -5.57
C CYS A 376 12.91 -17.09 -4.70
N GLU A 377 13.09 -18.26 -5.32
CA GLU A 377 13.35 -19.51 -4.61
C GLU A 377 14.83 -19.76 -4.33
N ASP A 378 15.72 -18.92 -4.88
CA ASP A 378 17.18 -19.05 -4.83
C ASP A 378 17.66 -20.40 -5.40
N HIS A 379 17.02 -20.87 -6.48
CA HIS A 379 17.29 -22.18 -7.07
C HIS A 379 18.22 -22.08 -8.28
N LEU A 380 19.52 -21.93 -8.02
CA LEU A 380 20.58 -21.71 -9.02
C LEU A 380 20.51 -22.62 -10.26
N PRO A 381 20.30 -23.96 -10.16
CA PRO A 381 20.21 -24.81 -11.35
C PRO A 381 19.01 -24.51 -12.26
N SER A 382 17.90 -24.02 -11.69
CA SER A 382 16.74 -23.61 -12.51
C SER A 382 17.05 -22.32 -13.25
N ILE A 383 17.70 -21.36 -12.57
CA ILE A 383 18.08 -20.07 -13.13
C ILE A 383 19.04 -20.28 -14.30
N GLU A 384 20.09 -21.07 -14.11
CA GLU A 384 21.05 -21.41 -15.17
C GLU A 384 20.34 -22.04 -16.37
N LEU A 385 19.46 -23.02 -16.13
CA LEU A 385 18.71 -23.69 -17.18
C LEU A 385 17.81 -22.73 -17.98
N LEU A 386 17.08 -21.84 -17.30
CA LEU A 386 16.21 -20.86 -17.96
C LEU A 386 17.01 -19.85 -18.78
N VAL A 387 18.11 -19.34 -18.23
CA VAL A 387 19.00 -18.38 -18.89
C VAL A 387 19.67 -19.00 -20.13
N ASP A 388 20.09 -20.25 -20.04
CA ASP A 388 20.69 -20.99 -21.16
C ASP A 388 19.67 -21.34 -22.26
N ASN A 389 18.39 -21.45 -21.92
CA ASN A 389 17.28 -21.61 -22.86
C ASN A 389 16.74 -20.27 -23.39
N GLY A 390 17.48 -19.17 -23.23
CA GLY A 390 17.19 -17.90 -23.89
C GLY A 390 16.24 -16.97 -23.15
N CYS A 391 16.06 -17.15 -21.84
CA CYS A 391 15.31 -16.21 -20.99
C CYS A 391 15.84 -14.77 -21.14
N SER A 392 14.98 -13.76 -21.25
CA SER A 392 15.40 -12.36 -21.16
C SER A 392 15.86 -12.00 -19.74
N LEU A 393 16.85 -11.12 -19.62
CA LEU A 393 17.24 -10.54 -18.33
C LEU A 393 16.55 -9.20 -18.04
N PHE A 394 15.89 -8.63 -19.05
CA PHE A 394 15.26 -7.31 -19.01
C PHE A 394 13.87 -7.33 -19.61
N ASP A 395 13.04 -6.36 -19.25
CA ASP A 395 11.71 -6.13 -19.82
C ASP A 395 10.80 -7.36 -19.75
N LEU A 396 10.81 -8.08 -18.63
CA LEU A 396 9.91 -9.21 -18.42
C LEU A 396 8.47 -8.69 -18.33
N ASP A 397 7.57 -9.28 -19.13
CA ASP A 397 6.14 -8.98 -19.15
C ASP A 397 5.44 -9.54 -17.89
N HIS A 398 5.95 -9.17 -16.72
CA HIS A 398 5.37 -9.53 -15.44
C HIS A 398 4.69 -8.33 -14.80
N TYR A 399 3.44 -8.53 -14.39
CA TYR A 399 2.71 -7.56 -13.58
C TYR A 399 3.41 -7.42 -12.23
N SER A 400 4.16 -6.33 -12.05
CA SER A 400 4.81 -6.02 -10.77
C SER A 400 3.84 -5.28 -9.87
N PHE A 401 3.38 -5.94 -8.82
CA PHE A 401 2.63 -5.29 -7.74
C PHE A 401 3.43 -4.16 -7.07
N PHE A 402 4.76 -4.24 -7.09
CA PHE A 402 5.64 -3.36 -6.32
C PHE A 402 6.03 -2.06 -7.02
N ALA A 403 5.83 -1.97 -8.32
CA ALA A 403 6.10 -0.75 -9.06
C ALA A 403 4.77 -0.23 -9.62
N PRO A 404 4.06 0.67 -8.91
CA PRO A 404 2.87 1.32 -9.44
C PRO A 404 3.26 2.14 -10.68
N GLY A 405 3.05 1.52 -11.84
CA GLY A 405 3.45 2.03 -13.15
C GLY A 405 3.70 0.86 -14.10
N ASN A 406 3.53 1.05 -15.40
CA ASN A 406 3.78 0.01 -16.41
C ASN A 406 5.28 -0.36 -16.56
N SER A 407 6.09 -0.24 -15.50
CA SER A 407 7.49 -0.65 -15.53
C SER A 407 7.58 -2.16 -15.44
N LYS A 408 8.12 -2.75 -16.50
CA LYS A 408 8.45 -4.17 -16.57
C LYS A 408 9.52 -4.51 -15.52
N VAL A 409 9.55 -5.77 -15.09
CA VAL A 409 10.53 -6.25 -14.11
C VAL A 409 11.76 -6.77 -14.84
N ASP A 410 12.94 -6.44 -14.33
CA ASP A 410 14.21 -6.96 -14.81
C ASP A 410 14.72 -8.03 -13.85
N ALA A 411 15.10 -9.21 -14.37
CA ALA A 411 15.52 -10.36 -13.57
C ALA A 411 16.72 -10.03 -12.67
N LEU A 412 17.70 -9.30 -13.20
CA LEU A 412 18.92 -8.95 -12.46
C LEU A 412 18.62 -8.05 -11.26
N PHE A 413 17.78 -7.03 -11.46
CA PHE A 413 17.45 -6.07 -10.41
C PHE A 413 16.47 -6.68 -9.40
N PHE A 414 15.56 -7.54 -9.85
CA PHE A 414 14.74 -8.35 -8.96
C PHE A 414 15.59 -9.22 -8.04
N ALA A 415 16.61 -9.92 -8.58
CA ALA A 415 17.53 -10.71 -7.77
C ALA A 415 18.30 -9.88 -6.74
N ALA A 416 18.71 -8.66 -7.11
CA ALA A 416 19.42 -7.77 -6.19
C ALA A 416 18.52 -7.11 -5.13
N SER A 417 17.21 -7.03 -5.38
CA SER A 417 16.22 -6.50 -4.41
C SER A 417 15.78 -7.52 -3.36
N LEU A 418 16.01 -8.81 -3.63
CA LEU A 418 15.71 -9.91 -2.73
C LEU A 418 16.94 -10.26 -1.89
N PRO A 419 16.76 -10.95 -0.75
CA PRO A 419 17.84 -11.63 -0.06
C PRO A 419 18.29 -12.90 -0.83
N ALA A 420 18.38 -12.81 -2.17
CA ALA A 420 18.91 -13.88 -3.00
C ALA A 420 20.38 -14.12 -2.67
N SER A 421 20.86 -15.35 -2.86
CA SER A 421 22.27 -15.65 -2.62
C SER A 421 23.17 -14.80 -3.51
N SER A 422 24.35 -14.47 -3.00
CA SER A 422 25.40 -13.80 -3.79
C SER A 422 25.68 -14.58 -5.09
N ASP A 423 25.55 -15.91 -5.07
CA ASP A 423 25.79 -16.78 -6.21
C ASP A 423 24.78 -16.56 -7.35
N VAL A 424 23.50 -16.34 -7.03
CA VAL A 424 22.48 -16.02 -8.04
C VAL A 424 22.82 -14.69 -8.74
N VAL A 425 23.15 -13.66 -7.97
CA VAL A 425 23.53 -12.36 -8.55
C VAL A 425 24.80 -12.49 -9.40
N CYS A 426 25.81 -13.23 -8.92
CA CYS A 426 27.04 -13.46 -9.68
C CYS A 426 26.79 -14.21 -10.99
N LEU A 427 25.95 -15.25 -10.98
CA LEU A 427 25.56 -15.98 -12.18
C LEU A 427 24.88 -15.05 -13.19
N LEU A 428 23.91 -14.25 -12.75
CA LEU A 428 23.18 -13.34 -13.64
C LEU A 428 24.09 -12.24 -14.22
N VAL A 429 25.01 -11.68 -13.42
CA VAL A 429 26.03 -10.72 -13.90
C VAL A 429 26.95 -11.37 -14.93
N GLN A 430 27.44 -12.59 -14.68
CA GLN A 430 28.28 -13.31 -15.63
C GLN A 430 27.54 -13.57 -16.95
N LYS A 431 26.30 -14.06 -16.87
CA LYS A 431 25.47 -14.33 -18.06
C LYS A 431 25.15 -13.05 -18.82
N LEU A 432 25.01 -11.92 -18.11
CA LEU A 432 24.89 -10.61 -18.74
C LEU A 432 26.15 -10.23 -19.51
N VAL A 433 27.35 -10.38 -18.92
CA VAL A 433 28.62 -10.14 -19.62
C VAL A 433 28.73 -10.98 -20.89
N GLU A 434 28.43 -12.29 -20.80
CA GLU A 434 28.44 -13.20 -21.93
C GLU A 434 27.51 -12.72 -23.07
N ARG A 435 26.29 -12.29 -22.73
CA ARG A 435 25.30 -11.78 -23.70
C ARG A 435 25.73 -10.45 -24.32
N ARG A 436 26.33 -9.53 -23.55
CA ARG A 436 26.90 -8.27 -24.09
C ARG A 436 27.98 -8.56 -25.12
N LEU A 437 28.88 -9.50 -24.82
CA LEU A 437 29.93 -9.92 -25.74
C LEU A 437 29.36 -10.59 -27.00
N GLN A 438 28.33 -11.43 -26.87
CA GLN A 438 27.64 -12.05 -28.01
C GLN A 438 26.96 -11.00 -28.91
N LEU A 439 26.30 -10.00 -28.32
CA LEU A 439 25.69 -8.89 -29.06
C LEU A 439 26.74 -8.09 -29.85
N LEU A 440 27.90 -7.80 -29.23
CA LEU A 440 29.01 -7.12 -29.90
C LEU A 440 29.64 -7.96 -31.02
N GLN A 441 29.75 -9.28 -30.83
CA GLN A 441 30.20 -10.19 -31.87
C GLN A 441 29.23 -10.22 -33.06
N LEU A 442 27.93 -10.27 -32.79
CA LEU A 442 26.88 -10.21 -33.81
C LEU A 442 26.95 -8.89 -34.58
N ALA A 443 27.09 -7.76 -33.87
CA ALA A 443 27.27 -6.44 -34.47
C ALA A 443 28.50 -6.38 -35.38
N THR A 444 29.65 -6.87 -34.91
CA THR A 444 30.91 -6.88 -35.67
C THR A 444 30.80 -7.72 -36.95
N LYS A 445 30.00 -8.79 -36.91
CA LYS A 445 29.79 -9.69 -38.05
C LYS A 445 28.80 -9.13 -39.09
N GLU A 446 27.70 -8.54 -38.63
CA GLU A 446 26.56 -8.21 -39.49
C GLU A 446 26.49 -6.72 -39.89
N LEU A 447 27.10 -5.81 -39.12
CA LEU A 447 27.03 -4.37 -39.43
C LEU A 447 28.12 -3.91 -40.41
N PRO A 448 27.80 -2.95 -41.30
CA PRO A 448 28.79 -2.32 -42.16
C PRO A 448 29.89 -1.60 -41.37
N GLU A 449 31.11 -1.53 -41.94
CA GLU A 449 32.26 -0.85 -41.33
C GLU A 449 31.98 0.61 -40.97
N THR A 450 31.12 1.30 -41.74
CA THR A 450 30.70 2.67 -41.44
C THR A 450 29.91 2.77 -40.14
N CYS A 451 29.07 1.77 -39.85
CA CYS A 451 28.28 1.71 -38.61
C CYS A 451 29.19 1.32 -37.45
N LEU A 452 30.09 0.35 -37.63
CA LEU A 452 31.10 0.00 -36.64
C LEU A 452 32.01 1.19 -36.29
N LYS A 453 32.37 2.03 -37.26
CA LYS A 453 33.13 3.27 -37.03
C LYS A 453 32.34 4.30 -36.21
N LYS A 454 31.05 4.48 -36.51
CA LYS A 454 30.17 5.39 -35.77
C LYS A 454 29.95 4.94 -34.34
N LEU A 455 29.74 3.64 -34.17
CA LEU A 455 29.62 3.03 -32.86
C LEU A 455 30.93 3.21 -32.10
N GLY A 456 32.09 3.11 -32.76
CA GLY A 456 33.43 3.16 -32.16
C GLY A 456 34.16 1.80 -32.09
N LEU A 457 33.50 0.74 -32.59
CA LEU A 457 33.99 -0.65 -32.58
C LEU A 457 35.14 -0.91 -33.57
N HIS A 458 35.35 -0.02 -34.54
CA HIS A 458 36.34 -0.20 -35.61
C HIS A 458 37.80 -0.34 -35.14
N LYS A 459 38.15 0.28 -34.00
CA LYS A 459 39.54 0.33 -33.49
C LYS A 459 39.86 -0.77 -32.47
N GLN A 460 38.89 -1.58 -32.05
CA GLN A 460 39.06 -2.53 -30.95
C GLN A 460 39.63 -3.89 -31.36
N GLN A 461 40.18 -4.07 -32.57
CA GLN A 461 40.78 -5.36 -32.95
C GLN A 461 41.93 -5.84 -32.03
N HIS A 462 42.48 -4.95 -31.19
CA HIS A 462 43.55 -5.28 -30.23
C HIS A 462 43.20 -5.06 -28.75
N VAL A 463 42.01 -4.56 -28.41
CA VAL A 463 41.58 -4.35 -27.02
C VAL A 463 40.32 -5.18 -26.81
N GLN A 464 40.28 -6.00 -25.75
CA GLN A 464 39.08 -6.77 -25.44
C GLN A 464 37.87 -5.82 -25.38
N PRO A 465 36.77 -6.11 -26.11
CA PRO A 465 35.59 -5.27 -26.08
C PRO A 465 35.02 -5.25 -24.66
N SER A 466 34.78 -4.05 -24.14
CA SER A 466 34.13 -3.88 -22.84
C SER A 466 32.67 -4.32 -22.92
N PRO A 467 32.13 -5.07 -21.94
CA PRO A 467 30.71 -5.40 -21.87
C PRO A 467 29.81 -4.16 -21.70
N ASP A 468 30.41 -3.05 -21.28
CA ASP A 468 29.80 -1.75 -20.99
C ASP A 468 29.64 -0.84 -22.20
N TYR A 469 29.90 -1.36 -23.40
CA TYR A 469 29.66 -0.63 -24.62
C TYR A 469 28.20 -0.20 -24.71
N ASN A 470 27.89 0.91 -25.39
CA ASN A 470 26.53 1.41 -25.64
C ASN A 470 25.68 0.37 -26.41
N ALA A 471 25.21 -0.63 -25.67
CA ALA A 471 24.68 -1.88 -26.19
C ALA A 471 23.26 -1.68 -26.73
N LEU A 472 22.53 -0.72 -26.17
CA LEU A 472 21.25 -0.28 -26.71
C LEU A 472 21.42 0.31 -28.12
N GLU A 473 22.41 1.18 -28.33
CA GLU A 473 22.68 1.71 -29.67
C GLU A 473 23.18 0.63 -30.63
N VAL A 474 24.00 -0.31 -30.16
CA VAL A 474 24.41 -1.48 -30.97
C VAL A 474 23.20 -2.30 -31.41
N PHE A 475 22.26 -2.58 -30.49
CA PHE A 475 21.03 -3.30 -30.78
C PHE A 475 20.14 -2.52 -31.78
N ARG A 476 19.91 -1.22 -31.55
CA ARG A 476 19.17 -0.34 -32.46
C ARG A 476 19.78 -0.34 -33.87
N GLN A 477 21.11 -0.33 -33.98
CA GLN A 477 21.78 -0.42 -35.29
C GLN A 477 21.57 -1.78 -35.96
N LEU A 478 21.64 -2.89 -35.22
CA LEU A 478 21.35 -4.23 -35.75
C LEU A 478 19.92 -4.32 -36.29
N GLU A 479 18.93 -3.82 -35.54
CA GLU A 479 17.54 -3.78 -35.99
C GLU A 479 17.32 -2.86 -37.19
N ALA A 480 17.94 -1.68 -37.22
CA ALA A 480 17.87 -0.76 -38.35
C ALA A 480 18.41 -1.39 -39.65
N HIS A 481 19.34 -2.34 -39.53
CA HIS A 481 19.87 -3.14 -40.64
C HIS A 481 19.10 -4.45 -40.85
N LYS A 482 17.95 -4.62 -40.18
CA LYS A 482 17.06 -5.79 -40.25
C LYS A 482 17.75 -7.11 -39.87
N VAL A 483 18.74 -7.05 -39.00
CA VAL A 483 19.35 -8.25 -38.42
C VAL A 483 18.39 -8.78 -37.36
N GLN A 484 18.04 -10.07 -37.44
CA GLN A 484 17.26 -10.72 -36.40
C GLN A 484 18.16 -10.94 -35.18
N VAL A 485 17.90 -10.17 -34.12
CA VAL A 485 18.60 -10.33 -32.84
C VAL A 485 17.73 -11.19 -31.91
N PRO A 486 18.25 -12.31 -31.37
CA PRO A 486 17.52 -13.09 -30.37
C PRO A 486 17.12 -12.23 -29.18
N MET A 487 15.90 -12.41 -28.65
CA MET A 487 15.40 -11.64 -27.50
C MET A 487 16.30 -11.80 -26.26
N ALA A 488 16.97 -12.95 -26.10
CA ALA A 488 17.95 -13.18 -25.04
C ALA A 488 19.14 -12.18 -25.04
N LEU A 489 19.43 -11.55 -26.19
CA LEU A 489 20.47 -10.53 -26.34
C LEU A 489 19.93 -9.10 -26.21
N TRP A 490 18.66 -8.92 -25.87
CA TRP A 490 18.07 -7.61 -25.62
C TRP A 490 18.84 -6.90 -24.49
N PRO A 491 19.39 -5.70 -24.74
CA PRO A 491 20.21 -4.97 -23.79
C PRO A 491 19.46 -4.30 -22.62
N GLY A 492 18.12 -4.31 -22.62
CA GLY A 492 17.31 -3.42 -21.78
C GLY A 492 17.13 -2.04 -22.41
N SER A 493 16.17 -1.27 -21.90
CA SER A 493 15.79 0.05 -22.40
C SER A 493 16.65 1.22 -21.87
N LEU A 494 17.48 0.96 -20.86
CA LEU A 494 18.28 1.97 -20.18
C LEU A 494 19.59 2.28 -20.93
N THR A 495 20.05 3.53 -20.82
CA THR A 495 21.35 3.97 -21.34
C THR A 495 22.48 3.19 -20.68
N THR A 496 22.47 3.12 -19.34
CA THR A 496 23.36 2.26 -18.56
C THR A 496 22.57 1.53 -17.48
N LEU A 497 23.08 0.38 -17.04
CA LEU A 497 22.48 -0.40 -15.96
C LEU A 497 22.39 0.41 -14.66
N TYR A 498 23.32 1.34 -14.45
CA TYR A 498 23.38 2.21 -13.28
C TYR A 498 22.21 3.19 -13.15
N HIS A 499 21.48 3.47 -14.24
CA HIS A 499 20.24 4.27 -14.18
C HIS A 499 19.01 3.50 -13.71
N HIS A 500 19.12 2.19 -13.46
CA HIS A 500 17.96 1.41 -13.07
C HIS A 500 17.52 1.76 -11.64
N PRO A 501 16.22 1.99 -11.39
CA PRO A 501 15.71 2.41 -10.07
C PRO A 501 15.91 1.34 -8.98
N GLY A 502 15.98 0.07 -9.37
CA GLY A 502 16.31 -1.06 -8.48
C GLY A 502 17.81 -1.34 -8.30
N MET A 503 18.70 -0.41 -8.67
CA MET A 503 20.14 -0.57 -8.42
C MET A 503 20.45 -0.55 -6.92
N THR A 504 21.40 -1.37 -6.49
CA THR A 504 21.89 -1.44 -5.10
C THR A 504 23.42 -1.33 -5.07
N ASP A 505 24.03 -0.91 -3.96
CA ASP A 505 25.49 -0.80 -3.89
C ASP A 505 26.24 -2.13 -4.11
N PRO A 506 25.79 -3.31 -3.61
CA PRO A 506 26.49 -4.55 -3.88
C PRO A 506 26.34 -4.99 -5.35
N LEU A 507 25.20 -4.71 -5.99
CA LEU A 507 25.04 -4.99 -7.42
C LEU A 507 25.92 -4.05 -8.25
N ALA A 508 25.97 -2.77 -7.89
CA ALA A 508 26.78 -1.77 -8.58
C ALA A 508 28.28 -2.13 -8.56
N GLU A 509 28.80 -2.55 -7.39
CA GLU A 509 30.17 -3.05 -7.23
C GLU A 509 30.41 -4.30 -8.09
N ARG A 510 29.52 -5.31 -8.04
CA ARG A 510 29.66 -6.53 -8.85
C ARG A 510 29.65 -6.25 -10.35
N LEU A 511 28.80 -5.34 -10.81
CA LEU A 511 28.78 -4.91 -12.20
C LEU A 511 30.10 -4.20 -12.56
N TYR A 512 30.59 -3.34 -11.68
CA TYR A 512 31.85 -2.62 -11.88
C TYR A 512 33.03 -3.58 -11.99
N ASP A 513 33.12 -4.55 -11.09
CA ASP A 513 34.11 -5.63 -11.11
C ASP A 513 34.02 -6.50 -12.37
N ALA A 514 32.80 -6.69 -12.90
CA ALA A 514 32.54 -7.41 -14.14
C ALA A 514 32.88 -6.58 -15.41
N GLY A 515 33.34 -5.34 -15.26
CA GLY A 515 33.79 -4.47 -16.34
C GLY A 515 32.75 -3.45 -16.82
N PHE A 516 31.63 -3.29 -16.12
CA PHE A 516 30.67 -2.19 -16.37
C PHE A 516 31.15 -0.91 -15.68
N SER A 517 31.82 -0.03 -16.40
CA SER A 517 32.52 1.14 -15.84
C SER A 517 31.84 2.50 -16.07
N SER A 518 30.73 2.55 -16.82
CA SER A 518 30.06 3.77 -17.28
C SER A 518 29.09 4.31 -16.23
N VAL A 519 29.64 4.62 -15.06
CA VAL A 519 28.90 5.08 -13.87
C VAL A 519 28.47 6.55 -13.93
N ASP A 520 28.89 7.31 -14.95
CA ASP A 520 28.56 8.74 -15.13
C ASP A 520 28.11 9.10 -16.55
N GLU A 521 27.87 8.09 -17.39
CA GLU A 521 27.24 8.35 -18.67
C GLU A 521 25.87 8.99 -18.42
N LEU A 522 25.55 10.05 -19.16
CA LEU A 522 24.27 10.73 -19.00
C LEU A 522 23.19 10.00 -19.79
N ASP A 523 21.99 9.88 -19.23
CA ASP A 523 20.83 9.34 -19.93
C ASP A 523 20.30 10.30 -21.01
N GLU A 524 19.20 9.91 -21.67
CA GLU A 524 18.55 10.74 -22.71
C GLU A 524 18.02 12.09 -22.16
N LYS A 525 17.87 12.23 -20.84
CA LYS A 525 17.45 13.46 -20.15
C LYS A 525 18.64 14.31 -19.69
N GLY A 526 19.86 13.81 -19.84
CA GLY A 526 21.08 14.45 -19.35
C GLY A 526 21.35 14.19 -17.86
N ASP A 527 20.64 13.27 -17.24
CA ASP A 527 20.82 12.89 -15.83
C ASP A 527 21.88 11.77 -15.76
N SER A 528 22.79 11.83 -14.78
CA SER A 528 23.74 10.73 -14.51
C SER A 528 23.11 9.66 -13.61
N PRO A 529 23.69 8.46 -13.49
CA PRO A 529 23.19 7.44 -12.56
C PRO A 529 23.10 7.92 -11.13
N LEU A 530 24.08 8.72 -10.69
CA LEU A 530 24.05 9.34 -9.38
C LEU A 530 22.82 10.23 -9.25
N ILE A 531 22.61 11.17 -10.18
CA ILE A 531 21.44 12.06 -10.18
C ILE A 531 20.15 11.26 -10.18
N ASN A 532 20.03 10.27 -11.06
CA ASN A 532 18.86 9.41 -11.17
C ASN A 532 18.59 8.68 -9.84
N ALA A 533 19.61 8.07 -9.22
CA ALA A 533 19.48 7.45 -7.91
C ALA A 533 19.01 8.44 -6.82
N ILE A 534 19.46 9.70 -6.85
CA ILE A 534 18.99 10.68 -5.87
C ILE A 534 17.54 11.11 -6.15
N LEU A 535 17.17 11.24 -7.42
CA LEU A 535 15.81 11.56 -7.86
C LEU A 535 14.80 10.47 -7.50
N HIS A 536 15.25 9.22 -7.39
CA HIS A 536 14.44 8.06 -7.04
C HIS A 536 14.71 7.53 -5.62
N CYS A 537 15.41 8.30 -4.78
CA CYS A 537 15.82 7.89 -3.45
C CYS A 537 14.59 7.69 -2.54
N THR A 538 14.22 6.44 -2.29
CA THR A 538 13.13 6.05 -1.39
C THR A 538 13.61 5.29 -0.15
N SER A 539 14.86 4.82 -0.11
CA SER A 539 15.36 3.90 0.92
C SER A 539 16.76 4.21 1.44
N TRP A 540 17.14 3.58 2.55
CA TRP A 540 18.49 3.70 3.13
C TRP A 540 19.57 3.04 2.27
N GLU A 541 19.21 1.96 1.56
CA GLU A 541 20.04 1.30 0.54
C GLU A 541 20.50 2.30 -0.52
N SER A 542 19.62 3.24 -0.86
CA SER A 542 19.95 4.32 -1.80
C SER A 542 21.16 5.12 -1.29
N ILE A 543 21.26 5.47 0.00
CA ILE A 543 22.40 6.24 0.55
C ILE A 543 23.74 5.54 0.33
N ARG A 544 23.80 4.21 0.52
CA ARG A 544 25.02 3.44 0.27
C ARG A 544 25.38 3.45 -1.21
N LEU A 545 24.39 3.30 -2.09
CA LEU A 545 24.58 3.42 -3.53
C LEU A 545 25.07 4.81 -3.94
N HIS A 546 24.56 5.90 -3.36
CA HIS A 546 25.08 7.24 -3.61
C HIS A 546 26.55 7.37 -3.21
N GLN A 547 26.93 6.86 -2.04
CA GLN A 547 28.32 6.85 -1.58
C GLN A 547 29.20 5.99 -2.49
N TRP A 548 28.65 4.89 -3.02
CA TRP A 548 29.32 4.06 -4.00
C TRP A 548 29.58 4.85 -5.29
N TYR A 549 28.58 5.51 -5.86
CA TYR A 549 28.74 6.36 -7.05
C TYR A 549 29.77 7.47 -6.83
N LEU A 550 29.74 8.14 -5.67
CA LEU A 550 30.72 9.19 -5.35
C LEU A 550 32.17 8.68 -5.23
N ARG A 551 32.36 7.40 -4.90
CA ARG A 551 33.68 6.76 -4.80
C ARG A 551 34.19 6.26 -6.16
N ASN A 552 33.30 5.71 -6.99
CA ASN A 552 33.67 5.02 -8.22
C ASN A 552 33.50 5.86 -9.50
N GLY A 553 32.67 6.91 -9.48
CA GLY A 553 32.51 7.84 -10.59
C GLY A 553 33.50 9.03 -10.53
N PRO A 554 33.90 9.64 -11.66
CA PRO A 554 34.41 11.00 -11.71
C PRO A 554 33.58 11.93 -10.83
N ARG A 555 34.33 12.73 -10.06
CA ARG A 555 33.76 13.83 -9.28
C ARG A 555 32.78 14.56 -10.18
N LEU A 556 31.51 14.62 -9.74
CA LEU A 556 30.45 15.37 -10.38
C LEU A 556 31.06 16.61 -11.02
N PRO A 557 30.81 16.88 -12.32
CA PRO A 557 31.43 18.00 -12.99
C PRO A 557 31.30 19.19 -12.06
N ARG A 558 32.41 19.86 -11.71
CA ARG A 558 32.32 21.09 -10.91
C ARG A 558 31.38 22.12 -11.56
N SER A 559 31.10 21.92 -12.85
CA SER A 559 30.18 22.65 -13.70
C SER A 559 28.74 22.12 -13.72
N LEU A 560 28.37 21.04 -13.00
CA LEU A 560 26.97 20.86 -12.63
C LEU A 560 26.70 22.06 -11.74
N ALA A 561 26.22 23.14 -12.37
CA ALA A 561 26.13 24.41 -11.69
C ALA A 561 25.22 24.15 -10.51
N TYR A 562 25.55 24.76 -9.37
CA TYR A 562 24.70 24.77 -8.19
C TYR A 562 23.20 24.92 -8.55
N VAL A 563 22.89 25.72 -9.57
CA VAL A 563 21.56 25.92 -10.16
C VAL A 563 20.93 24.65 -10.78
N ASP A 564 21.69 23.83 -11.52
CA ASP A 564 21.18 22.60 -12.15
C ASP A 564 20.85 21.54 -11.09
N PHE A 565 21.69 21.42 -10.06
CA PHE A 565 21.39 20.56 -8.92
C PHE A 565 20.12 21.03 -8.20
N LEU A 566 19.91 22.35 -8.04
CA LEU A 566 18.72 22.88 -7.37
C LEU A 566 17.45 22.63 -8.18
N ASP A 567 17.49 22.79 -9.49
CA ASP A 567 16.37 22.46 -10.37
C ASP A 567 16.07 20.95 -10.36
N GLN A 568 17.08 20.10 -10.19
CA GLN A 568 16.87 18.67 -9.94
C GLN A 568 16.41 18.38 -8.50
N ALA A 569 16.88 19.12 -7.50
CA ALA A 569 16.46 19.04 -6.10
C ALA A 569 14.98 19.41 -5.92
N LYS A 570 14.40 20.16 -6.87
CA LYS A 570 12.95 20.35 -6.95
C LYS A 570 12.18 19.03 -7.13
N LYS A 571 12.74 18.05 -7.84
CA LYS A 571 12.15 16.70 -7.90
C LYS A 571 12.38 15.96 -6.57
N PHE A 572 13.45 16.29 -5.84
CA PHE A 572 13.75 15.65 -4.54
C PHE A 572 12.76 16.03 -3.45
N THR A 573 12.21 17.23 -3.42
CA THR A 573 11.43 17.69 -2.25
C THR A 573 10.18 16.83 -2.00
N HIS A 574 9.61 16.24 -3.05
CA HIS A 574 8.52 15.27 -2.92
C HIS A 574 8.94 14.04 -2.08
N LEU A 575 10.21 13.62 -2.16
CA LEU A 575 10.77 12.48 -1.44
C LEU A 575 11.40 12.89 -0.11
N ILE A 576 11.94 14.12 0.00
CA ILE A 576 12.60 14.63 1.21
C ILE A 576 11.63 14.71 2.40
N SER A 577 10.35 15.05 2.18
CA SER A 577 9.35 15.03 3.26
C SER A 577 9.22 13.66 3.92
N GLU A 578 9.60 12.60 3.22
CA GLU A 578 9.52 11.20 3.66
C GLU A 578 10.89 10.59 4.00
N CYS A 579 12.00 11.34 4.06
CA CYS A 579 13.34 10.71 4.14
C CYS A 579 14.35 11.34 5.12
N ILE A 580 14.02 12.42 5.84
CA ILE A 580 14.96 13.00 6.81
C ILE A 580 14.71 12.45 8.22
N TRP A 581 15.54 11.44 8.55
CA TRP A 581 15.56 10.75 9.84
C TRP A 581 16.81 11.07 10.63
N ILE A 582 16.63 11.34 11.92
CA ILE A 582 17.73 11.40 12.88
C ILE A 582 17.97 9.97 13.39
N SER A 583 19.07 9.35 12.97
CA SER A 583 19.52 8.14 13.68
C SER A 583 19.93 8.51 15.12
N LYS A 584 19.78 7.59 16.09
CA LYS A 584 20.26 7.79 17.48
C LYS A 584 21.73 8.24 17.56
N GLY A 585 22.52 8.01 16.51
CA GLY A 585 23.92 8.43 16.38
C GLY A 585 24.16 9.83 15.83
N SER A 586 23.14 10.69 15.68
CA SER A 586 23.28 12.09 15.25
C SER A 586 23.85 12.31 13.84
N LYS A 587 23.89 11.27 12.99
CA LYS A 587 24.27 11.43 11.58
C LYS A 587 23.07 11.91 10.78
N LEU A 588 23.29 12.92 9.94
CA LEU A 588 22.33 13.33 8.92
C LEU A 588 22.13 12.14 7.97
N CYS A 589 20.88 11.75 7.77
CA CYS A 589 20.52 10.71 6.81
C CYS A 589 19.64 11.33 5.73
N GLY A 590 19.71 10.77 4.53
CA GLY A 590 18.94 11.23 3.38
C GLY A 590 19.67 12.26 2.50
N PRO A 591 18.94 12.95 1.61
CA PRO A 591 19.52 13.71 0.51
C PRO A 591 20.46 14.85 0.89
N LEU A 592 20.22 15.55 2.01
CA LEU A 592 21.11 16.62 2.45
C LEU A 592 22.50 16.11 2.86
N TYR A 593 22.60 14.89 3.38
CA TYR A 593 23.89 14.29 3.72
C TYR A 593 24.67 13.93 2.46
N ILE A 594 23.99 13.37 1.47
CA ILE A 594 24.56 13.11 0.15
C ILE A 594 25.01 14.42 -0.48
N PHE A 595 24.19 15.47 -0.40
CA PHE A 595 24.55 16.79 -0.92
C PHE A 595 25.77 17.38 -0.20
N GLN A 596 25.86 17.27 1.12
CA GLN A 596 27.05 17.69 1.87
C GLN A 596 28.30 16.90 1.46
N GLN A 597 28.16 15.60 1.18
CA GLN A 597 29.27 14.75 0.69
C GLN A 597 29.71 15.16 -0.72
N VAL A 598 28.76 15.46 -1.60
CA VAL A 598 29.01 15.89 -2.97
C VAL A 598 29.61 17.30 -3.02
N HIS A 599 29.02 18.20 -2.23
CA HIS A 599 29.35 19.61 -2.15
C HIS A 599 29.57 20.01 -0.69
N PRO A 600 30.76 19.75 -0.13
CA PRO A 600 31.08 20.12 1.26
C PRO A 600 30.91 21.62 1.54
N GLU A 601 31.10 22.46 0.52
CA GLU A 601 30.89 23.91 0.56
C GLU A 601 29.50 24.32 0.04
N GLY A 602 28.75 23.40 -0.57
CA GLY A 602 27.54 23.71 -1.35
C GLY A 602 26.28 23.92 -0.52
N VAL A 603 26.18 23.36 0.69
CA VAL A 603 25.03 23.60 1.58
C VAL A 603 24.90 25.07 1.95
N GLU A 604 26.04 25.75 2.03
CA GLU A 604 26.18 27.17 2.35
C GLU A 604 26.31 28.04 1.11
N GLN A 605 26.50 27.44 -0.06
CA GLN A 605 26.53 28.18 -1.32
C GLN A 605 25.15 28.80 -1.54
N ARG A 606 25.16 30.04 -2.02
CA ARG A 606 23.97 30.83 -2.32
C ARG A 606 23.90 31.05 -3.82
N ASP A 607 22.68 31.04 -4.36
CA ASP A 607 22.48 31.53 -5.72
C ASP A 607 22.71 33.05 -5.79
N SER A 608 22.52 33.62 -6.99
CA SER A 608 22.58 35.07 -7.19
C SER A 608 21.20 35.73 -7.12
N CYS A 609 20.19 35.07 -6.55
CA CYS A 609 18.85 35.64 -6.48
C CYS A 609 18.81 36.82 -5.50
N SER A 610 17.92 37.77 -5.77
CA SER A 610 17.66 38.93 -4.91
C SER A 610 16.37 38.78 -4.10
N CYS A 611 15.84 37.57 -3.98
CA CYS A 611 14.59 37.32 -3.26
C CYS A 611 14.77 37.57 -1.77
N TRP A 612 13.76 38.16 -1.13
CA TRP A 612 13.79 38.39 0.30
C TRP A 612 13.61 37.11 1.15
N CYS A 613 13.52 35.92 0.53
CA CYS A 613 13.64 34.63 1.24
C CYS A 613 14.97 34.44 1.95
N SER A 614 16.02 35.13 1.48
CA SER A 614 17.37 35.03 2.02
C SER A 614 18.06 36.38 2.04
N THR A 615 19.11 36.48 2.82
CA THR A 615 19.95 37.68 2.96
C THR A 615 20.89 37.92 1.78
N SER A 616 21.39 36.87 1.11
CA SER A 616 22.40 37.00 0.04
C SER A 616 22.30 35.92 -1.03
N GLY A 617 21.07 35.63 -1.47
CA GLY A 617 20.76 34.51 -2.37
C GLY A 617 20.29 33.29 -1.59
N CYS A 618 19.34 32.54 -2.15
CA CYS A 618 18.69 31.45 -1.42
C CYS A 618 19.60 30.20 -1.46
N THR A 619 19.73 29.53 -0.31
CA THR A 619 20.56 28.32 -0.13
C THR A 619 19.82 27.09 -0.66
N PRO A 620 20.48 25.92 -0.84
CA PRO A 620 19.79 24.72 -1.30
C PRO A 620 18.74 24.26 -0.32
N VAL A 621 19.07 24.38 0.97
CA VAL A 621 18.14 24.10 2.05
C VAL A 621 16.91 25.00 1.94
N GLY A 622 17.08 26.30 1.71
CA GLY A 622 15.95 27.21 1.52
C GLY A 622 15.11 26.88 0.29
N ILE A 623 15.74 26.47 -0.81
CA ILE A 623 15.03 26.12 -2.06
C ILE A 623 14.22 24.83 -1.90
N VAL A 624 14.79 23.82 -1.25
CA VAL A 624 14.08 22.58 -0.89
C VAL A 624 12.90 22.90 0.02
N LEU A 625 13.11 23.69 1.08
CA LEU A 625 12.05 24.05 2.02
C LEU A 625 10.86 24.82 1.42
N ARG A 626 11.11 25.56 0.34
CA ARG A 626 10.12 26.42 -0.29
C ARG A 626 9.04 25.65 -1.06
N GLN A 627 9.36 24.49 -1.62
CA GLN A 627 8.46 23.90 -2.61
C GLN A 627 7.10 23.59 -2.00
N LYS A 628 6.04 24.08 -2.66
CA LYS A 628 4.67 23.81 -2.26
C LYS A 628 4.45 22.30 -2.34
N PRO A 629 4.23 21.61 -1.22
CA PRO A 629 4.04 20.18 -1.25
C PRO A 629 2.70 19.85 -1.90
N LEU A 630 2.69 18.80 -2.72
CA LEU A 630 1.47 18.28 -3.35
C LEU A 630 0.54 17.60 -2.32
N THR A 631 0.97 17.38 -1.07
CA THR A 631 0.19 16.64 -0.06
C THR A 631 0.03 17.38 1.29
N PRO A 632 -1.13 17.26 1.98
CA PRO A 632 -1.43 17.95 3.25
C PRO A 632 -0.59 17.51 4.46
N PHE A 633 0.10 16.36 4.37
CA PHE A 633 0.90 15.82 5.48
C PHE A 633 2.15 16.69 5.77
N VAL A 634 2.59 17.50 4.80
CA VAL A 634 3.90 18.17 4.83
C VAL A 634 3.98 19.43 5.71
N PHE A 635 2.87 20.10 6.07
CA PHE A 635 2.95 21.24 7.00
C PHE A 635 3.47 20.81 8.38
N THR A 636 2.98 19.68 8.88
CA THR A 636 3.50 19.04 10.09
C THR A 636 4.95 18.61 9.90
N HIS A 637 5.33 18.17 8.69
CA HIS A 637 6.71 17.82 8.37
C HIS A 637 7.64 19.04 8.31
N ARG A 638 7.23 20.23 7.86
CA ARG A 638 8.11 21.40 7.74
C ARG A 638 8.54 21.98 9.09
N GLN A 639 7.60 22.24 10.01
CA GLN A 639 7.94 22.70 11.36
C GLN A 639 8.83 21.68 12.07
N ARG A 640 8.47 20.41 11.94
CA ARG A 640 9.23 19.28 12.44
C ARG A 640 10.61 19.18 11.82
N TRP A 641 10.73 19.47 10.53
CA TRP A 641 11.99 19.49 9.79
C TRP A 641 12.90 20.58 10.30
N LEU A 642 12.37 21.79 10.49
CA LEU A 642 13.11 22.92 11.05
C LEU A 642 13.58 22.65 12.48
N VAL A 643 12.73 22.08 13.33
CA VAL A 643 13.10 21.65 14.68
C VAL A 643 14.17 20.56 14.65
N ASN A 644 14.04 19.58 13.75
CA ASN A 644 15.03 18.51 13.59
C ASN A 644 16.36 19.08 13.08
N LEU A 645 16.36 19.88 12.01
CA LEU A 645 17.53 20.55 11.44
C LEU A 645 18.26 21.37 12.49
N ALA A 646 17.51 22.11 13.29
CA ALA A 646 18.09 22.86 14.37
C ALA A 646 18.71 21.96 15.44
N ARG A 647 18.04 20.86 15.85
CA ARG A 647 18.63 19.88 16.77
C ARG A 647 19.94 19.31 16.21
N TYR A 648 20.04 19.07 14.90
CA TYR A 648 21.30 18.64 14.27
C TYR A 648 22.44 19.66 14.40
N SER A 649 22.15 20.97 14.33
CA SER A 649 23.19 21.98 14.53
C SER A 649 23.81 21.97 15.92
N SER A 650 23.01 21.65 16.93
CA SER A 650 23.49 21.46 18.30
C SER A 650 24.33 20.19 18.47
N LEU A 651 24.26 19.25 17.53
CA LEU A 651 24.98 17.97 17.52
C LEU A 651 26.27 17.99 16.68
N GLY A 652 26.72 19.15 16.21
CA GLY A 652 28.03 19.32 15.57
C GLY A 652 28.07 19.27 14.04
N LEU A 653 26.90 19.22 13.38
CA LEU A 653 26.80 19.52 11.94
C LEU A 653 26.56 21.03 11.80
N SER A 654 27.63 21.80 11.64
CA SER A 654 27.56 23.26 11.60
C SER A 654 27.02 23.73 10.25
N LEU A 655 25.69 23.85 10.11
CA LEU A 655 25.20 24.88 9.19
C LEU A 655 25.66 26.23 9.74
N ASP A 656 26.01 27.13 8.84
CA ASP A 656 26.37 28.48 9.23
C ASP A 656 25.17 29.16 9.91
N LYS A 657 25.46 30.06 10.86
CA LYS A 657 24.41 30.80 11.56
C LYS A 657 23.54 31.60 10.58
N ASP A 658 24.14 32.09 9.50
CA ASP A 658 23.43 32.85 8.47
C ASP A 658 22.48 31.96 7.69
N THR A 659 22.81 30.68 7.45
CA THR A 659 21.91 29.73 6.80
C THR A 659 20.73 29.37 7.69
N PHE A 660 20.94 29.23 9.01
CA PHE A 660 19.82 29.09 9.94
C PHE A 660 18.92 30.33 9.98
N ALA A 661 19.53 31.52 9.97
CA ALA A 661 18.77 32.76 9.92
C ALA A 661 17.94 32.85 8.62
N ASP A 662 18.48 32.45 7.47
CA ASP A 662 17.72 32.42 6.21
C ASP A 662 16.60 31.38 6.20
N ILE A 663 16.80 30.26 6.87
CA ILE A 663 15.75 29.25 7.02
C ILE A 663 14.58 29.79 7.86
N CYS A 664 14.88 30.48 8.96
CA CYS A 664 13.86 31.17 9.75
C CYS A 664 13.25 32.33 8.97
N ARG A 665 14.04 33.05 8.16
CA ARG A 665 13.58 34.10 7.24
C ARG A 665 12.58 33.53 6.23
N LEU A 666 12.87 32.40 5.62
CA LEU A 666 12.00 31.70 4.69
C LEU A 666 10.66 31.29 5.34
N GLU A 667 10.67 30.80 6.58
CA GLU A 667 9.45 30.48 7.32
C GLU A 667 8.56 31.71 7.55
N VAL A 668 9.14 32.82 7.99
CA VAL A 668 8.40 34.08 8.18
C VAL A 668 7.91 34.62 6.83
N PHE A 669 8.76 34.58 5.81
CA PHE A 669 8.45 35.01 4.45
C PHE A 669 7.21 34.29 3.91
N ASP A 670 7.16 32.96 4.05
CA ASP A 670 6.03 32.15 3.58
C ASP A 670 4.74 32.42 4.39
N ARG A 671 4.85 32.62 5.72
CA ARG A 671 3.70 32.97 6.57
C ARG A 671 3.14 34.35 6.31
N LEU A 672 3.98 35.30 5.88
CA LEU A 672 3.56 36.62 5.42
C LEU A 672 2.89 36.59 4.04
N GLY A 673 2.88 35.43 3.36
CA GLY A 673 2.30 35.29 2.02
C GLY A 673 3.11 35.98 0.93
N MET A 674 4.40 36.26 1.18
CA MET A 674 5.26 36.98 0.24
C MET A 674 5.53 36.14 -1.02
N ALA A 675 5.66 36.82 -2.16
CA ALA A 675 5.90 36.20 -3.45
C ALA A 675 7.41 36.07 -3.72
N HIS A 676 7.83 34.84 -3.95
CA HIS A 676 9.24 34.55 -4.15
C HIS A 676 9.74 34.87 -5.58
N THR A 677 10.69 35.79 -5.68
CA THR A 677 11.34 36.17 -6.95
C THR A 677 12.55 35.30 -7.35
N CYS A 678 12.99 34.40 -6.46
CA CYS A 678 14.12 33.47 -6.71
C CYS A 678 13.77 32.26 -7.58
N SER A 679 12.52 32.13 -8.03
CA SER A 679 12.09 30.96 -8.79
C SER A 679 12.26 31.11 -10.30
N HIS A 680 12.78 30.06 -10.92
CA HIS A 680 12.17 29.53 -12.14
C HIS A 680 10.87 28.84 -11.71
N GLN A 681 9.75 29.56 -11.78
CA GLN A 681 8.45 28.96 -11.45
C GLN A 681 8.25 27.82 -12.46
N PRO A 682 7.94 26.60 -12.03
CA PRO A 682 7.37 25.64 -12.97
C PRO A 682 6.16 26.37 -13.55
N HIS A 683 6.12 26.51 -14.87
CA HIS A 683 4.83 26.73 -15.50
C HIS A 683 3.95 25.62 -14.91
N ASP A 684 2.87 26.01 -14.24
CA ASP A 684 1.76 25.11 -13.97
C ASP A 684 1.20 24.74 -15.35
N SER A 685 1.93 23.90 -16.07
CA SER A 685 1.50 23.20 -17.25
C SER A 685 0.53 22.17 -16.74
N ASP A 686 -0.69 22.65 -16.55
CA ASP A 686 -1.88 21.90 -16.15
C ASP A 686 -2.01 20.70 -17.10
N GLY A 687 -1.45 19.56 -16.71
CA GLY A 687 -1.69 18.22 -17.25
C GLY A 687 -1.30 17.89 -18.70
N SER A 688 -0.69 18.77 -19.50
CA SER A 688 -0.26 18.40 -20.86
C SER A 688 1.18 17.87 -20.87
N GLU A 689 1.35 16.54 -20.88
CA GLU A 689 2.65 15.84 -20.97
C GLU A 689 3.48 16.20 -22.22
N ASP A 690 2.93 16.93 -23.19
CA ASP A 690 3.56 17.19 -24.49
C ASP A 690 4.44 18.46 -24.57
N ALA A 691 4.71 19.17 -23.46
CA ALA A 691 5.44 20.44 -23.48
C ALA A 691 6.88 20.36 -22.92
N TYR A 692 7.67 19.36 -23.32
CA TYR A 692 9.12 19.37 -23.11
C TYR A 692 9.81 20.35 -24.10
N CYS A 693 9.65 21.66 -23.88
CA CYS A 693 10.44 22.68 -24.57
C CYS A 693 11.78 22.86 -23.87
N SER A 694 12.84 22.48 -24.58
CA SER A 694 14.25 22.60 -24.21
C SER A 694 14.67 24.04 -23.87
N GLY A 695 15.08 24.24 -22.61
CA GLY A 695 16.36 24.86 -22.25
C GLY A 695 16.62 26.34 -22.57
N THR A 696 15.62 27.12 -22.98
CA THR A 696 15.85 28.54 -23.33
C THR A 696 15.09 29.48 -22.39
N GLY A 697 15.67 29.68 -21.20
CA GLY A 697 15.55 30.90 -20.38
C GLY A 697 14.17 31.56 -20.31
N CYS A 698 13.18 30.89 -19.70
CA CYS A 698 12.02 31.57 -19.12
C CYS A 698 12.41 32.25 -17.79
N GLY A 699 13.46 33.06 -17.82
CA GLY A 699 13.73 33.99 -16.74
C GLY A 699 12.60 35.02 -16.75
N TYR A 700 11.93 35.21 -15.62
CA TYR A 700 11.12 36.40 -15.38
C TYR A 700 11.85 37.62 -15.92
N ASP A 701 11.16 38.47 -16.68
CA ASP A 701 11.71 39.78 -16.99
C ASP A 701 12.05 40.46 -15.66
N ASN A 702 13.20 41.14 -15.60
CA ASN A 702 13.61 41.83 -14.38
C ASN A 702 12.53 42.82 -13.92
N SER A 703 11.69 43.32 -14.83
CA SER A 703 10.54 44.16 -14.52
C SER A 703 9.49 43.48 -13.65
N GLU A 704 9.17 42.20 -13.89
CA GLU A 704 8.17 41.47 -13.09
C GLU A 704 8.69 41.20 -11.68
N ARG A 705 10.00 40.92 -11.55
CA ARG A 705 10.65 40.80 -10.24
C ARG A 705 10.63 42.12 -9.48
N GLU A 706 10.86 43.24 -10.16
CA GLU A 706 10.80 44.57 -9.56
C GLU A 706 9.37 44.91 -9.12
N GLU A 707 8.35 44.58 -9.92
CA GLU A 707 6.94 44.76 -9.59
C GLU A 707 6.54 43.96 -8.34
N VAL A 708 6.86 42.66 -8.30
CA VAL A 708 6.60 41.81 -7.12
C VAL A 708 7.28 42.35 -5.87
N ASN A 709 8.54 42.78 -5.99
CA ASN A 709 9.25 43.37 -4.84
C ASN A 709 8.60 44.69 -4.40
N GLU A 710 8.11 45.53 -5.32
CA GLU A 710 7.43 46.77 -4.95
C GLU A 710 6.10 46.49 -4.23
N GLU A 711 5.33 45.50 -4.69
CA GLU A 711 4.08 45.05 -4.06
C GLU A 711 4.34 44.54 -2.62
N ASP A 712 5.37 43.72 -2.43
CA ASP A 712 5.73 43.12 -1.15
C ASP A 712 6.54 44.07 -0.24
N HIS A 713 6.85 45.30 -0.65
CA HIS A 713 7.75 46.19 0.08
C HIS A 713 7.31 46.43 1.54
N HIS A 714 6.00 46.50 1.79
CA HIS A 714 5.46 46.65 3.13
C HIS A 714 5.60 45.36 3.97
N LEU A 715 5.44 44.18 3.35
CA LEU A 715 5.66 42.88 4.01
C LEU A 715 7.14 42.64 4.32
N LYS A 716 8.05 43.21 3.52
CA LYS A 716 9.49 43.21 3.84
C LYS A 716 9.78 43.84 5.21
N GLN A 717 9.11 44.95 5.54
CA GLN A 717 9.30 45.60 6.84
C GLN A 717 8.85 44.67 7.98
N ALA A 718 7.71 44.00 7.81
CA ALA A 718 7.24 42.99 8.76
C ALA A 718 8.25 41.83 8.90
N LEU A 719 8.74 41.30 7.78
CA LEU A 719 9.77 40.26 7.74
C LEU A 719 11.02 40.66 8.53
N ASP A 720 11.53 41.87 8.29
CA ASP A 720 12.72 42.37 8.97
C ASP A 720 12.46 42.57 10.48
N SER A 721 11.25 42.99 10.91
CA SER A 721 10.88 43.04 12.33
C SER A 721 10.85 41.66 13.00
N TYR A 722 10.35 40.62 12.32
CA TYR A 722 10.40 39.25 12.86
C TYR A 722 11.81 38.68 12.91
N LEU A 723 12.71 39.10 12.01
CA LEU A 723 14.12 38.72 12.09
C LEU A 723 14.87 39.45 13.19
N GLU A 724 14.51 40.70 13.48
CA GLU A 724 14.98 41.37 14.68
C GLU A 724 14.55 40.61 15.95
N LEU A 725 13.27 40.17 15.99
CA LEU A 725 12.78 39.30 17.07
C LEU A 725 13.58 37.98 17.14
N TYR A 726 13.84 37.32 16.01
CA TYR A 726 14.68 36.11 15.95
C TYR A 726 16.05 36.35 16.60
N LEU A 727 16.76 37.40 16.18
CA LEU A 727 18.09 37.73 16.70
C LEU A 727 18.05 38.04 18.21
N ARG A 728 17.00 38.74 18.66
CA ARG A 728 16.80 39.05 20.08
C ARG A 728 16.53 37.80 20.91
N LEU A 729 15.68 36.89 20.44
CA LEU A 729 15.43 35.60 21.09
C LEU A 729 16.68 34.72 21.10
N LEU A 730 17.43 34.70 20.00
CA LEU A 730 18.69 33.97 19.90
C LEU A 730 19.71 34.49 20.93
N HIS A 731 19.76 35.80 21.14
CA HIS A 731 20.61 36.41 22.17
C HIS A 731 20.13 36.08 23.59
N ILE A 732 18.84 36.20 23.88
CA ILE A 732 18.25 35.91 25.20
C ILE A 732 18.44 34.44 25.59
N HIS A 733 18.30 33.54 24.63
CA HIS A 733 18.35 32.09 24.83
C HIS A 733 19.63 31.44 24.30
N ALA A 734 20.73 32.21 24.16
CA ALA A 734 21.97 31.73 23.56
C ALA A 734 22.53 30.45 24.21
N ASP A 735 22.31 30.29 25.52
CA ASP A 735 22.79 29.14 26.30
C ASP A 735 21.80 27.95 26.32
N HIS A 736 20.59 28.12 25.78
CA HIS A 736 19.49 27.16 25.91
C HIS A 736 18.78 26.95 24.57
N PHE A 737 19.37 26.11 23.72
CA PHE A 737 18.83 25.75 22.40
C PHE A 737 17.33 25.41 22.43
N GLU A 738 16.88 24.57 23.37
CA GLU A 738 15.47 24.19 23.46
C GLU A 738 14.55 25.36 23.80
N SER A 739 15.00 26.25 24.68
CA SER A 739 14.20 27.42 25.10
C SER A 739 14.06 28.43 23.96
N PHE A 740 15.12 28.60 23.16
CA PHE A 740 15.08 29.42 21.95
C PHE A 740 13.97 28.94 20.99
N TRP A 741 13.96 27.64 20.64
CA TRP A 741 13.00 27.12 19.66
C TRP A 741 11.56 27.16 20.14
N ILE A 742 11.34 26.87 21.43
CA ILE A 742 10.00 27.03 22.01
C ILE A 742 9.57 28.49 21.89
N ALA A 743 10.42 29.45 22.28
CA ALA A 743 10.11 30.88 22.19
C ALA A 743 9.82 31.32 20.75
N TRP A 744 10.65 30.89 19.79
CA TRP A 744 10.47 31.19 18.37
C TRP A 744 9.13 30.68 17.83
N TRP A 745 8.80 29.42 18.06
CA TRP A 745 7.56 28.84 17.55
C TRP A 745 6.32 29.38 18.26
N VAL A 746 6.39 29.64 19.58
CA VAL A 746 5.32 30.34 20.30
C VAL A 746 5.08 31.72 19.68
N ALA A 747 6.15 32.43 19.30
CA ALA A 747 6.02 33.73 18.65
C ALA A 747 5.31 33.62 17.30
N LEU A 748 5.76 32.71 16.44
CA LEU A 748 5.18 32.54 15.11
C LEU A 748 3.72 32.06 15.18
N GLU A 749 3.39 31.06 16.00
CA GLU A 749 2.02 30.53 16.07
C GLU A 749 1.00 31.54 16.59
N ASN A 750 1.40 32.42 17.51
CA ASN A 750 0.48 33.36 18.14
C ASN A 750 0.38 34.70 17.43
N PHE A 751 1.49 35.17 16.85
CA PHE A 751 1.57 36.50 16.26
C PHE A 751 1.67 36.47 14.72
N LEU A 752 1.98 35.32 14.12
CA LEU A 752 2.03 35.12 12.68
C LEU A 752 1.50 33.71 12.30
N PRO A 753 0.26 33.35 12.66
CA PRO A 753 -0.30 32.04 12.34
C PRO A 753 -0.38 31.86 10.82
N PHE A 754 -0.29 30.61 10.35
CA PHE A 754 -0.56 30.31 8.95
C PHE A 754 -2.00 30.69 8.59
N GLU A 755 -2.18 31.30 7.43
CA GLU A 755 -3.50 31.39 6.79
C GLU A 755 -3.91 29.97 6.36
N VAL A 756 -4.73 29.33 7.20
CA VAL A 756 -5.30 28.02 6.85
C VAL A 756 -6.36 28.25 5.79
N ASP A 757 -6.10 27.85 4.55
CA ASP A 757 -7.11 27.84 3.50
C ASP A 757 -8.28 26.93 3.95
N ASP A 758 -9.47 27.51 4.09
CA ASP A 758 -10.71 26.84 4.51
C ASP A 758 -11.02 25.57 3.70
N LYS A 759 -10.50 25.47 2.47
CA LYS A 759 -10.65 24.30 1.61
C LYS A 759 -9.88 23.09 2.12
N TRP A 760 -8.80 23.29 2.87
CA TRP A 760 -7.92 22.23 3.36
C TRP A 760 -8.12 22.00 4.86
N LYS A 761 -9.20 21.31 5.22
CA LYS A 761 -9.44 20.79 6.59
C LYS A 761 -8.52 19.61 6.94
N GLY A 762 -7.23 19.72 6.61
CA GLY A 762 -6.21 18.76 7.00
C GLY A 762 -5.94 18.81 8.51
N PRO A 763 -5.15 17.85 9.05
CA PRO A 763 -4.88 17.72 10.47
C PRO A 763 -3.85 18.73 11.00
N TYR A 764 -3.85 19.99 10.52
CA TYR A 764 -3.07 21.03 11.18
C TYR A 764 -3.59 21.17 12.60
N ARG A 765 -2.79 20.75 13.58
CA ARG A 765 -3.08 20.97 14.99
C ARG A 765 -2.22 22.14 15.43
N PRO A 766 -2.82 23.32 15.68
CA PRO A 766 -2.12 24.41 16.33
C PRO A 766 -1.44 23.89 17.59
N LEU A 767 -0.30 24.48 17.89
CA LEU A 767 0.52 24.12 19.03
C LEU A 767 -0.28 24.20 20.34
N GLN A 768 -0.59 23.03 20.92
CA GLN A 768 -1.35 22.95 22.17
C GLN A 768 -0.40 23.13 23.36
N LEU A 769 -0.16 24.38 23.73
CA LEU A 769 0.41 24.73 25.02
C LEU A 769 -0.77 24.83 25.98
N ASP A 770 -0.80 24.03 27.06
CA ASP A 770 -1.92 23.78 28.01
C ASP A 770 -2.52 25.04 28.69
N GLY A 771 -2.89 26.09 27.95
CA GLY A 771 -3.40 27.38 28.43
C GLY A 771 -2.35 28.34 29.00
N VAL A 772 -1.09 27.90 29.16
CA VAL A 772 -0.03 28.67 29.85
C VAL A 772 0.42 29.91 29.05
N CYS A 773 0.19 29.93 27.73
CA CYS A 773 0.61 31.01 26.85
C CYS A 773 -0.53 31.46 25.93
N ASP A 774 -1.67 31.84 26.51
CA ASP A 774 -2.77 32.46 25.76
C ASP A 774 -2.46 33.94 25.46
N PRO A 775 -2.23 34.33 24.19
CA PRO A 775 -1.97 35.72 23.82
C PRO A 775 -3.14 36.63 24.14
N GLN A 776 -4.35 36.09 24.32
CA GLN A 776 -5.54 36.89 24.65
C GLN A 776 -5.45 37.55 26.02
N SER A 777 -4.54 37.10 26.89
CA SER A 777 -4.20 37.76 28.15
C SER A 777 -3.35 39.01 27.97
N TYR A 778 -2.67 39.16 26.84
CA TYR A 778 -1.95 40.35 26.41
C TYR A 778 -2.87 41.21 25.54
N ASP A 779 -2.89 42.51 25.79
CA ASP A 779 -3.93 43.43 25.30
C ASP A 779 -4.09 43.37 23.76
N LYS A 780 -5.19 42.78 23.29
CA LYS A 780 -5.57 42.63 21.86
C LYS A 780 -5.61 43.95 21.09
N ALA A 781 -5.60 45.09 21.79
CA ALA A 781 -5.77 46.41 21.20
C ALA A 781 -4.51 46.99 20.51
N GLU A 782 -3.30 46.50 20.80
CA GLU A 782 -2.06 47.09 20.26
C GLU A 782 -1.34 46.24 19.20
N SER A 783 -1.70 44.96 19.00
CA SER A 783 -0.93 44.03 18.15
C SER A 783 -1.54 43.71 16.78
N HIS A 784 -2.83 43.95 16.55
CA HIS A 784 -3.52 43.41 15.35
C HIS A 784 -3.75 44.42 14.21
N GLY A 785 -3.17 45.61 14.29
CA GLY A 785 -3.34 46.67 13.28
C GLY A 785 -2.52 46.49 11.98
N GLY A 786 -1.56 45.55 11.94
CA GLY A 786 -0.73 45.26 10.77
C GLY A 786 0.22 44.08 11.00
N TYR A 787 0.90 43.62 9.95
CA TYR A 787 1.81 42.46 9.98
C TYR A 787 3.12 42.70 10.73
N ASN A 788 3.40 43.91 11.22
CA ASN A 788 4.67 44.23 11.87
C ASN A 788 4.74 43.62 13.28
N ALA A 789 5.78 42.85 13.53
CA ALA A 789 6.08 42.33 14.87
C ALA A 789 6.39 43.50 15.82
N ASN A 790 5.59 43.66 16.88
CA ASN A 790 5.97 44.49 18.02
C ASN A 790 7.02 43.73 18.85
N VAL A 791 8.29 43.88 18.47
CA VAL A 791 9.41 43.09 19.01
C VAL A 791 9.48 43.21 20.52
N GLU A 792 9.29 44.40 21.09
CA GLU A 792 9.28 44.61 22.54
C GLU A 792 8.13 43.84 23.23
N ALA A 793 6.91 43.96 22.71
CA ALA A 793 5.73 43.32 23.31
C ALA A 793 5.81 41.79 23.21
N ILE A 794 6.21 41.26 22.05
CA ILE A 794 6.37 39.81 21.85
C ILE A 794 7.49 39.28 22.75
N THR A 795 8.63 40.00 22.84
CA THR A 795 9.72 39.58 23.73
C THR A 795 9.29 39.60 25.20
N ALA A 796 8.54 40.62 25.64
CA ALA A 796 8.02 40.70 27.00
C ALA A 796 7.05 39.56 27.30
N PHE A 797 6.12 39.27 26.38
CA PHE A 797 5.21 38.13 26.47
C PHE A 797 5.97 36.79 26.60
N LEU A 798 7.00 36.58 25.77
CA LEU A 798 7.80 35.34 25.81
C LEU A 798 8.63 35.23 27.08
N ALA A 799 9.16 36.34 27.60
CA ALA A 799 9.88 36.37 28.87
C ALA A 799 9.00 35.93 30.05
N ASP A 800 7.69 36.22 30.00
CA ASP A 800 6.72 35.75 30.99
C ASP A 800 6.27 34.30 30.73
N CYS A 801 6.00 33.94 29.48
CA CYS A 801 5.47 32.62 29.07
C CYS A 801 6.50 31.48 29.23
N ILE A 802 7.74 31.64 28.75
CA ILE A 802 8.72 30.54 28.66
C ILE A 802 9.14 29.96 30.03
N PRO A 803 9.37 30.77 31.08
CA PRO A 803 9.66 30.25 32.42
C PRO A 803 8.50 29.47 33.06
N GLN A 804 7.25 29.74 32.65
CA GLN A 804 6.06 29.06 33.16
C GLN A 804 5.84 27.68 32.51
N LEU A 805 6.50 27.41 31.39
CA LEU A 805 6.43 26.09 30.75
C LEU A 805 7.13 25.05 31.61
N THR A 806 6.34 24.11 32.14
CA THR A 806 6.85 22.96 32.90
C THR A 806 7.76 22.09 32.03
N SER A 807 8.65 21.30 32.64
CA SER A 807 9.46 20.33 31.89
C SER A 807 8.59 19.34 31.10
N GLU A 808 7.41 18.98 31.61
CA GLU A 808 6.43 18.14 30.91
C GLU A 808 5.87 18.84 29.67
N THR A 809 5.48 20.10 29.77
CA THR A 809 4.98 20.88 28.63
C THR A 809 6.06 21.07 27.56
N ARG A 810 7.31 21.30 27.97
CA ARG A 810 8.46 21.35 27.05
C ARG A 810 8.71 20.01 26.37
N ALA A 811 8.61 18.90 27.12
CA ALA A 811 8.72 17.56 26.54
C ALA A 811 7.59 17.28 25.53
N LYS A 812 6.33 17.60 25.88
CA LYS A 812 5.18 17.51 24.96
C LYS A 812 5.37 18.34 23.69
N PHE A 813 5.91 19.55 23.83
CA PHE A 813 6.27 20.41 22.69
C PHE A 813 7.28 19.76 21.75
N PHE A 814 8.27 19.01 22.26
CA PHE A 814 9.19 18.29 21.39
C PHE A 814 8.64 16.94 20.91
N ASP A 815 7.73 16.33 21.65
CA ASP A 815 7.12 15.04 21.33
C ASP A 815 6.17 15.12 20.13
N GLN A 816 5.48 16.25 19.92
CA GLN A 816 4.70 16.47 18.68
C GLN A 816 5.56 16.50 17.41
N PHE A 817 6.88 16.71 17.54
CA PHE A 817 7.84 16.64 16.43
C PHE A 817 8.56 15.29 16.35
N LYS A 818 8.24 14.32 17.23
CA LYS A 818 8.66 12.93 17.06
C LYS A 818 7.79 12.25 15.99
N LEU A 819 8.27 11.12 15.48
CA LEU A 819 7.48 10.31 14.56
C LEU A 819 6.24 9.85 15.31
N THR A 820 5.07 10.05 14.71
CA THR A 820 3.86 9.36 15.16
C THR A 820 4.11 7.86 15.07
N GLU A 821 3.41 7.06 15.86
CA GLU A 821 3.60 5.61 15.84
C GLU A 821 3.34 5.01 14.45
N TYR A 822 2.40 5.56 13.68
CA TYR A 822 2.13 5.13 12.32
C TYR A 822 3.31 5.43 11.38
N GLU A 823 3.86 6.64 11.45
CA GLU A 823 5.05 6.99 10.69
C GLU A 823 6.24 6.16 11.16
N HIS A 824 6.44 6.02 12.47
CA HIS A 824 7.51 5.21 13.03
C HIS A 824 7.36 3.75 12.61
N MET A 825 6.15 3.19 12.55
CA MET A 825 5.89 1.85 12.05
C MET A 825 6.19 1.77 10.55
N TYR A 826 5.71 2.71 9.74
CA TYR A 826 6.00 2.77 8.32
C TYR A 826 7.52 2.81 8.06
N TYR A 827 8.24 3.70 8.74
CA TYR A 827 9.69 3.82 8.62
C TYR A 827 10.46 2.71 9.33
N TYR A 828 9.91 2.10 10.38
CA TYR A 828 10.49 0.95 11.05
C TYR A 828 10.35 -0.30 10.20
N LEU A 829 9.24 -0.51 9.49
CA LEU A 829 9.09 -1.59 8.52
C LEU A 829 10.12 -1.45 7.40
N VAL A 830 10.35 -0.22 6.93
CA VAL A 830 11.43 0.09 5.97
C VAL A 830 12.82 -0.15 6.58
N ALA A 831 13.08 0.31 7.81
CA ALA A 831 14.40 0.22 8.46
C ALA A 831 14.72 -1.14 9.10
N GLU A 832 13.72 -1.95 9.45
CA GLU A 832 13.88 -3.30 9.97
C GLU A 832 14.20 -4.25 8.82
N ARG A 833 13.55 -4.09 7.65
CA ARG A 833 14.02 -4.70 6.40
C ARG A 833 15.53 -4.47 6.20
N ASP A 834 16.00 -3.24 6.41
CA ASP A 834 17.44 -2.91 6.27
C ASP A 834 18.34 -3.60 7.32
N ARG A 835 17.87 -3.78 8.56
CA ARG A 835 18.70 -4.34 9.64
C ARG A 835 18.97 -5.84 9.42
N TRP A 836 17.97 -6.58 8.94
CA TRP A 836 18.09 -8.01 8.68
C TRP A 836 19.01 -8.32 7.49
N ILE A 837 19.00 -7.50 6.44
CA ILE A 837 19.94 -7.63 5.30
C ILE A 837 21.40 -7.48 5.77
N ASN A 838 21.66 -6.63 6.76
CA ASN A 838 23.02 -6.38 7.27
C ASN A 838 23.51 -7.47 8.25
N ASP A 839 22.64 -8.04 9.08
CA ASP A 839 23.04 -9.09 10.04
C ASP A 839 23.32 -10.45 9.37
N LEU A 840 22.83 -10.68 8.14
CA LEU A 840 23.15 -11.86 7.34
C LEU A 840 24.52 -11.77 6.63
N GLY A 841 25.15 -10.59 6.61
CA GLY A 841 26.47 -10.36 6.02
C GLY A 841 27.63 -10.47 7.00
N GLY A 842 27.44 -11.11 8.16
CA GLY A 842 28.47 -11.25 9.19
C GLY A 842 29.72 -11.97 8.66
N ASP A 843 30.81 -11.20 8.54
CA ASP A 843 32.16 -11.67 8.28
C ASP A 843 32.52 -12.82 9.24
N GLU A 844 32.59 -14.05 8.72
CA GLU A 844 33.22 -15.21 9.36
C GLU A 844 34.73 -15.31 9.04
N ASP A 845 35.38 -14.20 8.65
CA ASP A 845 36.83 -14.13 8.48
C ASP A 845 37.43 -13.06 9.41
N ASP A 846 37.67 -13.46 10.67
CA ASP A 846 38.72 -12.91 11.54
C ASP A 846 39.36 -14.04 12.40
#